data_AF-A0A1L9H1J5-F1
#
_entry.id   AF-A0A1L9H1J5-F1
#
_cell.length_a   1.000
_cell.length_b   1.000
_cell.length_c   1.000
_cell.angle_alpha   90.00
_cell.angle_beta   90.00
_cell.angle_gamma   90.00
#
_symmetry.space_group_name_H-M   'P 1'
#
loop_
_entity.id
_entity.type
_entity.pdbx_description
1 polymer ?
#
loop_
_entity_poly.entity_id
_entity_poly.type
_entity_poly.pdbx_seq_one_letter_code
_entity_poly.pdbx_strand_id
1 'polypeptide(L)'
;MSFPLKLKIKEVLPPALLLGMCLVVSFANYTPQTFLTGWDNLHPEFNIKLNLFRGIFSVWEEYQGLGLMAGNAHSANILHTLFAGFLSILSVPVNMARYFYHFSMFTVGVLGVYFLLKKIKFSNMYSFAGALFYGLNLGAVQVFYAPYISFSHFYGFLPYLFCFMLGYVHNNSRKNLLMFGLTAFLVAPSFYIPTIFVVFILCTTIFGLMSFPKKVYLAKVLAIIFAVNSFWVFPFAYFIISSLLVRYNSLSSVMSSELLFLENRKYGSLVNTLILKGFWFGNVDLQLEQGKFDYMMRPWITHIQQTPVLIIGYILSAMVFLGFAVAIVRLISKKYKVNTPLAGFAGIFLISLFFLLNENPPLGFLYRFIRQASPLFAEVFRFPFTKWVVPATLSFSVFFAFGVDFVMSHLRLRKGLTPIVVSVISVLLVIWMFPVFRGNLIYPNLKANIPSEYFELFDFFKTIPKTERIANFPQYTFWGWNYYKWGYRGSGFLWYGIEQPILDRAFDVWNVQNENYYKDVSYALYSKNEQIFYDVLNKYQINWVLLDTNVIQPEGVLESLYISELQALLESNPKVVLAKEFGGIKVYKVILNYFPQNFLYFPGITSDYNVIRGDVSEINAGIVQNGGEGYSVNFSAPLKISKKDILTKYFEAENTVLAEVFAKLENASLDIKIAYKIPSLPDQEVSLGKIANISAMDNLILAVNSSQFIHLDNIANIYKSYGRVLMPARTDTVLNLYNGNADYVKKFDPKYFIDIVYSCADFKDNSQVLASLEDGAIKLSGKYSAPCFLLKETMVKSDEYNLVSVSYDYRSYAEELPEYCFLTNSSGKCLNNKFGNRPRSSLSWNSYTDFVEYSKSRYTGEVFLAFALDAYDAEKTIWYKDIQLNFYPLVFSETIKPFEFLVSSYGEEENLDIKSIKFGRDYFVYNINAMSNLHSQYARNCDRFNKLFVDKQITEGALIYYSKNAVNCEDFELLNLPQAIGYVFVANATNLKGLPLSFCISNSLSKRCDIVQKAKNGENYLVLPATSSDLRDLGFIFHLDSASIGDAGTVNKLDNILVYYYPSLFVKSFFETRVGDKLEPAASVIKNSARYNPSLYKIAVKLSSGKSTLVFGQSFDKGWVLLDWDRKGLLKGHKIVNGWANGWDLICGEEGSCVKTLYVFYWPQVLEFVGFAVLFAYVAAALIKRE
;
A
#
# COMPACT_ATOMS: atom_id res chain seq x y z
N MET A 1 18.44 35.39 -61.66
CA MET A 1 18.65 33.99 -61.22
C MET A 1 17.43 33.52 -60.43
N SER A 2 16.53 32.77 -61.07
CA SER A 2 15.30 32.25 -60.45
C SER A 2 15.51 30.81 -59.99
N PHE A 3 15.55 30.58 -58.67
CA PHE A 3 15.51 29.23 -58.10
C PHE A 3 14.10 28.63 -58.29
N PRO A 4 13.92 27.47 -58.94
CA PRO A 4 12.62 26.83 -59.03
C PRO A 4 12.41 25.93 -57.81
N LEU A 5 11.91 26.49 -56.71
CA LEU A 5 11.40 25.70 -55.59
C LEU A 5 9.95 25.23 -55.91
N LYS A 6 9.78 24.35 -56.91
CA LYS A 6 8.49 23.64 -57.08
C LYS A 6 8.36 22.60 -55.98
N LEU A 7 8.02 23.03 -54.77
CA LEU A 7 7.49 22.17 -53.71
C LEU A 7 6.32 21.38 -54.31
N LYS A 8 6.47 20.07 -54.48
CA LYS A 8 5.38 19.20 -54.93
C LYS A 8 4.35 19.14 -53.80
N ILE A 9 3.38 20.05 -53.81
CA ILE A 9 2.32 20.19 -52.80
C ILE A 9 1.68 18.83 -52.44
N LYS A 10 1.52 17.93 -53.43
CA LYS A 10 0.97 16.56 -53.23
C LYS A 10 1.82 15.64 -52.34
N GLU A 11 3.12 15.91 -52.17
CA GLU A 11 4.03 15.11 -51.33
C GLU A 11 4.11 15.65 -49.90
N VAL A 12 3.90 16.96 -49.70
CA VAL A 12 3.99 17.63 -48.40
C VAL A 12 2.64 17.74 -47.68
N LEU A 13 1.54 17.80 -48.44
CA LEU A 13 0.20 17.99 -47.88
C LEU A 13 -0.21 16.91 -46.85
N PRO A 14 -0.04 15.59 -47.07
CA PRO A 14 -0.49 14.60 -46.09
C PRO A 14 0.24 14.68 -44.73
N PRO A 15 1.59 14.77 -44.66
CA PRO A 15 2.29 15.04 -43.40
C PRO A 15 1.86 16.35 -42.73
N ALA A 16 1.60 17.41 -43.50
CA ALA A 16 1.14 18.68 -42.96
C ALA A 16 -0.26 18.56 -42.35
N LEU A 17 -1.17 17.80 -42.96
CA LEU A 17 -2.50 17.52 -42.41
C LEU A 17 -2.43 16.68 -41.12
N LEU A 18 -1.54 15.69 -41.07
CA LEU A 18 -1.30 14.91 -39.84
C LEU A 18 -0.76 15.81 -38.72
N LEU A 19 0.22 16.67 -39.04
CA LEU A 19 0.74 17.64 -38.09
C LEU A 19 -0.36 18.59 -37.60
N GLY A 20 -1.19 19.11 -38.50
CA GLY A 20 -2.35 19.93 -38.15
C GLY A 20 -3.32 19.22 -37.20
N MET A 21 -3.64 17.96 -37.47
CA MET A 21 -4.45 17.12 -36.57
C MET A 21 -3.80 16.96 -35.19
N CYS A 22 -2.50 16.63 -35.14
CA CYS A 22 -1.77 16.51 -33.87
C CYS A 22 -1.74 17.83 -33.09
N LEU A 23 -1.59 18.97 -33.76
CA LEU A 23 -1.62 20.29 -33.11
C LEU A 23 -3.01 20.62 -32.56
N VAL A 24 -4.08 20.36 -33.31
CA VAL A 24 -5.47 20.53 -32.82
C VAL A 24 -5.72 19.66 -31.59
N VAL A 25 -5.30 18.40 -31.61
CA VAL A 25 -5.41 17.49 -30.48
C VAL A 25 -4.61 17.98 -29.28
N SER A 26 -3.36 18.42 -29.50
CA SER A 26 -2.49 18.92 -28.43
C SER A 26 -3.07 20.17 -27.78
N PHE A 27 -3.56 21.12 -28.60
CA PHE A 27 -4.19 22.34 -28.13
C PHE A 27 -5.46 22.05 -27.32
N ALA A 28 -6.33 21.14 -27.81
CA ALA A 28 -7.55 20.75 -27.10
C ALA A 28 -7.29 20.07 -25.75
N ASN A 29 -6.10 19.47 -25.55
CA ASN A 29 -5.76 18.72 -24.35
C ASN A 29 -4.85 19.46 -23.36
N TYR A 30 -4.30 20.61 -23.76
CA TYR A 30 -3.52 21.48 -22.88
C TYR A 30 -4.44 22.30 -21.98
N THR A 31 -4.10 22.38 -20.70
CA THR A 31 -4.76 23.27 -19.74
C THR A 31 -3.71 24.26 -19.23
N PRO A 32 -3.90 25.58 -19.42
CA PRO A 32 -2.95 26.58 -18.95
C PRO A 32 -2.76 26.53 -17.43
N GLN A 33 -1.55 26.87 -16.96
CA GLN A 33 -1.19 26.97 -15.55
C GLN A 33 -1.26 25.68 -14.72
N THR A 34 -1.54 24.53 -15.34
CA THR A 34 -1.50 23.22 -14.65
C THR A 34 -0.23 22.45 -15.00
N PHE A 35 0.17 21.53 -14.14
CA PHE A 35 1.16 20.50 -14.41
C PHE A 35 0.45 19.22 -14.84
N LEU A 36 1.07 18.43 -15.72
CA LEU A 36 0.74 17.01 -15.82
C LEU A 36 1.42 16.29 -14.66
N THR A 37 0.68 15.98 -13.60
CA THR A 37 1.23 15.36 -12.40
C THR A 37 0.23 14.37 -11.79
N GLY A 38 0.74 13.35 -11.12
CA GLY A 38 -0.06 12.25 -10.60
C GLY A 38 -0.03 11.00 -11.47
N TRP A 39 -0.82 10.01 -11.04
CA TRP A 39 -0.70 8.60 -11.38
C TRP A 39 0.73 8.10 -11.17
N ASP A 40 1.42 7.74 -12.26
CA ASP A 40 2.87 7.61 -12.30
C ASP A 40 3.46 8.80 -13.08
N ASN A 41 4.52 9.41 -12.53
CA ASN A 41 5.15 10.57 -13.12
C ASN A 41 6.68 10.54 -12.97
N LEU A 42 7.35 11.29 -13.86
CA LEU A 42 8.77 11.62 -13.76
C LEU A 42 8.86 13.13 -13.97
N HIS A 43 9.40 13.87 -13.01
CA HIS A 43 9.51 15.33 -13.06
C HIS A 43 10.97 15.83 -13.06
N PRO A 44 11.81 15.44 -14.04
CA PRO A 44 13.18 15.93 -14.11
C PRO A 44 13.26 17.47 -14.15
N GLU A 45 12.23 18.14 -14.68
CA GLU A 45 12.13 19.59 -14.78
C GLU A 45 12.14 20.34 -13.43
N PHE A 46 11.85 19.67 -12.31
CA PHE A 46 11.95 20.29 -10.98
C PHE A 46 13.40 20.52 -10.55
N ASN A 47 14.32 19.66 -11.00
CA ASN A 47 15.76 19.83 -10.78
C ASN A 47 16.56 18.99 -11.80
N ILE A 48 16.85 19.59 -12.96
CA ILE A 48 17.53 18.91 -14.08
C ILE A 48 18.89 18.34 -13.66
N LYS A 49 19.67 19.10 -12.90
CA LYS A 49 21.03 18.71 -12.47
C LYS A 49 20.99 17.51 -11.53
N LEU A 50 20.09 17.51 -10.55
CA LEU A 50 19.89 16.41 -9.62
C LEU A 50 19.45 15.13 -10.33
N ASN A 51 18.46 15.22 -11.21
CA ASN A 51 17.92 14.07 -11.91
C ASN A 51 18.91 13.49 -12.93
N LEU A 52 19.74 14.33 -13.56
CA LEU A 52 20.83 13.85 -14.41
C LEU A 52 21.91 13.12 -13.59
N PHE A 53 22.25 13.65 -12.41
CA PHE A 53 23.20 13.01 -11.50
C PHE A 53 22.71 11.61 -11.06
N ARG A 54 21.44 11.49 -10.67
CA ARG A 54 20.80 10.20 -10.34
C ARG A 54 20.76 9.25 -11.54
N GLY A 55 20.52 9.78 -12.75
CA GLY A 55 20.59 8.98 -13.96
C GLY A 55 22.00 8.44 -14.28
N ILE A 56 23.08 9.12 -13.88
CA ILE A 56 24.47 8.69 -14.14
C ILE A 56 25.00 7.72 -13.07
N PHE A 57 24.52 7.86 -11.82
CA PHE A 57 24.83 7.01 -10.69
C PHE A 57 23.58 6.26 -10.25
N SER A 58 23.06 5.41 -11.12
CA SER A 58 21.67 4.97 -11.07
C SER A 58 21.47 3.59 -10.43
N VAL A 59 22.55 2.93 -10.06
CA VAL A 59 22.49 1.55 -9.54
C VAL A 59 22.08 1.52 -8.06
N TRP A 60 22.61 2.44 -7.26
CA TRP A 60 22.21 2.63 -5.86
C TRP A 60 21.46 3.95 -5.71
N GLU A 61 20.15 3.86 -5.48
CA GLU A 61 19.27 5.01 -5.33
C GLU A 61 19.18 5.42 -3.87
N GLU A 62 20.19 6.14 -3.39
CA GLU A 62 20.30 6.62 -2.01
C GLU A 62 19.08 7.45 -1.57
N TYR A 63 18.43 8.15 -2.50
CA TYR A 63 17.28 9.01 -2.18
C TYR A 63 15.98 8.25 -1.91
N GLN A 64 15.90 6.97 -2.29
CA GLN A 64 14.69 6.16 -2.16
C GLN A 64 14.66 5.49 -0.78
N GLY A 65 14.13 6.21 0.20
CA GLY A 65 13.97 5.77 1.58
C GLY A 65 15.29 5.57 2.32
N LEU A 66 15.55 4.33 2.73
CA LEU A 66 16.78 3.93 3.39
C LEU A 66 17.96 3.71 2.41
N GLY A 67 17.73 3.98 1.12
CA GLY A 67 18.60 3.63 0.01
C GLY A 67 18.33 2.21 -0.47
N LEU A 68 18.32 1.99 -1.77
CA LEU A 68 18.05 0.66 -2.33
C LEU A 68 18.74 0.45 -3.68
N MET A 69 18.88 -0.82 -4.05
CA MET A 69 19.29 -1.18 -5.41
C MET A 69 18.14 -0.93 -6.39
N ALA A 70 18.40 -0.16 -7.44
CA ALA A 70 17.39 0.28 -8.40
C ALA A 70 16.60 -0.87 -9.06
N GLY A 71 15.29 -0.93 -8.81
CA GLY A 71 14.38 -1.86 -9.46
C GLY A 71 13.86 -1.41 -10.83
N ASN A 72 14.05 -0.14 -11.17
CA ASN A 72 13.81 0.46 -12.48
C ASN A 72 15.14 0.87 -13.13
N ALA A 73 15.16 1.01 -14.46
CA ALA A 73 16.37 1.44 -15.17
C ALA A 73 16.47 2.97 -15.21
N HIS A 74 16.82 3.58 -14.09
CA HIS A 74 16.91 5.04 -13.93
C HIS A 74 17.83 5.70 -14.95
N SER A 75 18.98 5.09 -15.29
CA SER A 75 19.88 5.62 -16.32
C SER A 75 19.26 5.66 -17.72
N ALA A 76 18.33 4.78 -18.05
CA ALA A 76 17.64 4.80 -19.34
C ALA A 76 16.85 6.11 -19.57
N ASN A 77 16.50 6.83 -18.50
CA ASN A 77 15.78 8.10 -18.52
C ASN A 77 16.67 9.36 -18.68
N ILE A 78 18.01 9.21 -18.83
CA ILE A 78 18.93 10.35 -19.04
C ILE A 78 18.49 11.21 -20.23
N LEU A 79 18.10 10.60 -21.36
CA LEU A 79 17.73 11.35 -22.57
C LEU A 79 16.46 12.19 -22.39
N HIS A 80 15.50 11.72 -21.60
CA HIS A 80 14.32 12.51 -21.23
C HIS A 80 14.71 13.69 -20.33
N THR A 81 15.62 13.48 -19.37
CA THR A 81 16.14 14.55 -18.52
C THR A 81 16.88 15.62 -19.34
N LEU A 82 17.69 15.21 -20.32
CA LEU A 82 18.35 16.12 -21.25
C LEU A 82 17.35 16.89 -22.12
N PHE A 83 16.28 16.24 -22.56
CA PHE A 83 15.21 16.91 -23.30
C PHE A 83 14.50 17.96 -22.44
N ALA A 84 14.17 17.66 -21.18
CA ALA A 84 13.61 18.63 -20.25
C ALA A 84 14.58 19.81 -20.01
N GLY A 85 15.89 19.54 -19.92
CA GLY A 85 16.92 20.58 -19.84
C GLY A 85 16.97 21.46 -21.10
N PHE A 86 16.81 20.87 -22.28
CA PHE A 86 16.70 21.62 -23.53
C PHE A 86 15.46 22.52 -23.56
N LEU A 87 14.30 22.05 -23.09
CA LEU A 87 13.10 22.88 -22.96
C LEU A 87 13.30 24.05 -21.99
N SER A 88 14.01 23.82 -20.88
CA SER A 88 14.38 24.87 -19.92
C SER A 88 15.26 25.95 -20.58
N ILE A 89 16.23 25.57 -21.43
CA ILE A 89 17.05 26.53 -22.21
C ILE A 89 16.17 27.35 -23.17
N LEU A 90 15.15 26.74 -23.76
CA LEU A 90 14.17 27.43 -24.61
C LEU A 90 13.16 28.30 -23.82
N SER A 91 13.34 28.44 -22.50
CA SER A 91 12.43 29.20 -21.63
C SER A 91 10.99 28.69 -21.65
N VAL A 92 10.80 27.39 -21.93
CA VAL A 92 9.49 26.75 -21.77
C VAL A 92 9.14 26.69 -20.28
N PRO A 93 7.96 27.18 -19.86
CA PRO A 93 7.54 27.11 -18.47
C PRO A 93 7.57 25.68 -17.91
N VAL A 94 8.00 25.52 -16.65
CA VAL A 94 8.16 24.19 -15.99
C VAL A 94 6.84 23.40 -16.01
N ASN A 95 5.71 24.06 -15.79
CA ASN A 95 4.38 23.44 -15.86
C ASN A 95 3.98 22.92 -17.25
N MET A 96 4.59 23.44 -18.32
CA MET A 96 4.33 23.02 -19.70
C MET A 96 5.28 21.90 -20.17
N ALA A 97 6.42 21.69 -19.51
CA ALA A 97 7.47 20.79 -19.99
C ALA A 97 6.97 19.36 -20.28
N ARG A 98 6.23 18.76 -19.35
CA ARG A 98 5.70 17.39 -19.51
C ARG A 98 4.56 17.30 -20.52
N TYR A 99 3.72 18.33 -20.66
CA TYR A 99 2.74 18.41 -21.77
C TYR A 99 3.45 18.37 -23.12
N PHE A 100 4.45 19.26 -23.29
CA PHE A 100 5.22 19.36 -24.51
C PHE A 100 5.89 18.02 -24.86
N TYR A 101 6.45 17.34 -23.85
CA TYR A 101 7.03 16.02 -24.03
C TYR A 101 6.03 15.01 -24.62
N HIS A 102 4.88 14.80 -23.97
CA HIS A 102 3.91 13.80 -24.41
C HIS A 102 3.28 14.17 -25.77
N PHE A 103 2.98 15.44 -26.03
CA PHE A 103 2.47 15.88 -27.34
C PHE A 103 3.51 15.73 -28.46
N SER A 104 4.80 15.93 -28.15
CA SER A 104 5.87 15.66 -29.10
C SER A 104 5.93 14.18 -29.45
N MET A 105 5.83 13.28 -28.46
CA MET A 105 5.84 11.83 -28.69
C MET A 105 4.61 11.34 -29.47
N PHE A 106 3.41 11.91 -29.21
CA PHE A 106 2.22 11.65 -30.01
C PHE A 106 2.46 12.02 -31.49
N THR A 107 2.98 13.23 -31.73
CA THR A 107 3.24 13.74 -33.09
C THR A 107 4.32 12.95 -33.81
N VAL A 108 5.44 12.67 -33.13
CA VAL A 108 6.54 11.86 -33.65
C VAL A 108 6.05 10.47 -34.04
N GLY A 109 5.24 9.82 -33.19
CA GLY A 109 4.68 8.49 -33.50
C GLY A 109 3.82 8.48 -34.78
N VAL A 110 2.86 9.41 -34.89
CA VAL A 110 1.96 9.54 -36.05
C VAL A 110 2.74 9.77 -37.35
N LEU A 111 3.70 10.71 -37.34
CA LEU A 111 4.55 10.98 -38.51
C LEU A 111 5.47 9.80 -38.82
N GLY A 112 5.98 9.11 -37.79
CA GLY A 112 6.79 7.91 -37.92
C GLY A 112 6.07 6.79 -38.67
N VAL A 113 4.79 6.55 -38.38
CA VAL A 113 3.97 5.58 -39.11
C VAL A 113 3.78 5.98 -40.57
N TYR A 114 3.54 7.27 -40.86
CA TYR A 114 3.45 7.75 -42.25
C TYR A 114 4.73 7.42 -43.03
N PHE A 115 5.91 7.76 -42.48
CA PHE A 115 7.18 7.49 -43.14
C PHE A 115 7.50 6.00 -43.25
N LEU A 116 7.13 5.20 -42.24
CA LEU A 116 7.24 3.74 -42.29
C LEU A 116 6.39 3.14 -43.43
N LEU A 117 5.13 3.57 -43.57
CA LEU A 117 4.25 3.08 -44.65
C LEU A 117 4.76 3.52 -46.03
N LYS A 118 5.29 4.74 -46.16
CA LYS A 118 6.00 5.18 -47.36
C LYS A 118 7.21 4.28 -47.66
N LYS A 119 7.95 3.85 -46.65
CA LYS A 119 9.08 2.92 -46.79
C LYS A 119 8.66 1.53 -47.29
N ILE A 120 7.46 1.09 -46.89
CA ILE A 120 6.80 -0.15 -47.37
C ILE A 120 6.21 0.03 -48.79
N LYS A 121 6.38 1.21 -49.40
CA LYS A 121 5.95 1.59 -50.76
C LYS A 121 4.44 1.86 -50.92
N PHE A 122 3.75 2.26 -49.86
CA PHE A 122 2.37 2.74 -49.97
C PHE A 122 2.29 4.12 -50.67
N SER A 123 1.12 4.38 -51.26
CA SER A 123 0.76 5.71 -51.78
C SER A 123 0.67 6.73 -50.62
N ASN A 124 0.75 8.02 -50.93
CA ASN A 124 0.63 9.07 -49.92
C ASN A 124 -0.70 9.00 -49.17
N MET A 125 -1.79 8.66 -49.86
CA MET A 125 -3.14 8.60 -49.27
C MET A 125 -3.33 7.40 -48.35
N TYR A 126 -2.79 6.23 -48.71
CA TYR A 126 -2.86 5.05 -47.85
C TYR A 126 -1.93 5.18 -46.62
N SER A 127 -0.76 5.81 -46.82
CA SER A 127 0.16 6.12 -45.72
C SER A 127 -0.47 7.13 -44.74
N PHE A 128 -1.20 8.11 -45.27
CA PHE A 128 -1.97 9.06 -44.48
C PHE A 128 -3.08 8.36 -43.69
N ALA A 129 -3.89 7.50 -44.33
CA ALA A 129 -4.96 6.77 -43.65
C ALA A 129 -4.44 5.88 -42.51
N GLY A 130 -3.35 5.14 -42.73
CA GLY A 130 -2.73 4.32 -41.70
C GLY A 130 -2.14 5.13 -40.54
N ALA A 131 -1.48 6.27 -40.84
CA ALA A 131 -0.96 7.16 -39.80
C ALA A 131 -2.07 7.86 -39.01
N LEU A 132 -3.16 8.27 -39.67
CA LEU A 132 -4.33 8.84 -39.02
C LEU A 132 -4.99 7.82 -38.08
N PHE A 133 -5.13 6.56 -38.52
CA PHE A 133 -5.60 5.47 -37.66
C PHE A 133 -4.68 5.26 -36.45
N TYR A 134 -3.35 5.33 -36.61
CA TYR A 134 -2.39 5.19 -35.51
C TYR A 134 -2.58 6.22 -34.40
N GLY A 135 -2.89 7.48 -34.76
CA GLY A 135 -3.20 8.55 -33.82
C GLY A 135 -4.62 8.49 -33.26
N LEU A 136 -5.58 7.98 -34.04
CA LEU A 136 -7.01 7.97 -33.73
C LEU A 136 -7.54 6.54 -33.55
N ASN A 137 -7.07 5.85 -32.51
CA ASN A 137 -7.64 4.58 -32.03
C ASN A 137 -7.56 4.49 -30.49
N LEU A 138 -8.28 3.52 -29.89
CA LEU A 138 -8.33 3.37 -28.42
C LEU A 138 -7.00 2.96 -27.79
N GLY A 139 -6.14 2.27 -28.54
CA GLY A 139 -4.80 1.90 -28.07
C GLY A 139 -3.95 3.15 -27.84
N ALA A 140 -3.96 4.09 -28.79
CA ALA A 140 -3.28 5.38 -28.65
C ALA A 140 -3.85 6.18 -27.47
N VAL A 141 -5.18 6.27 -27.33
CA VAL A 141 -5.78 6.97 -26.18
C VAL A 141 -5.31 6.41 -24.85
N GLN A 142 -5.33 5.10 -24.67
CA GLN A 142 -4.92 4.49 -23.40
C GLN A 142 -3.43 4.60 -23.10
N VAL A 143 -2.58 4.90 -24.09
CA VAL A 143 -1.16 5.24 -23.88
C VAL A 143 -1.00 6.66 -23.33
N PHE A 144 -1.87 7.60 -23.72
CA PHE A 144 -1.78 9.02 -23.36
C PHE A 144 -2.77 9.47 -22.27
N TYR A 145 -3.75 8.63 -21.89
CA TYR A 145 -4.79 8.98 -20.92
C TYR A 145 -4.24 9.16 -19.50
N ALA A 146 -3.46 8.19 -19.01
CA ALA A 146 -2.55 8.37 -17.87
C ALA A 146 -1.11 8.35 -18.40
N PRO A 147 -0.62 9.50 -18.91
CA PRO A 147 0.57 9.51 -19.74
C PRO A 147 1.83 9.23 -18.90
N TYR A 148 2.50 8.12 -19.19
CA TYR A 148 3.79 7.78 -18.60
C TYR A 148 4.90 7.84 -19.66
N ILE A 149 6.09 8.30 -19.26
CA ILE A 149 7.21 8.56 -20.17
C ILE A 149 7.56 7.30 -20.95
N SER A 150 7.64 6.15 -20.26
CA SER A 150 8.04 4.89 -20.89
C SER A 150 7.12 4.48 -22.05
N PHE A 151 5.80 4.60 -21.88
CA PHE A 151 4.82 4.15 -22.89
C PHE A 151 4.69 5.13 -24.04
N SER A 152 4.60 6.43 -23.73
CA SER A 152 4.50 7.48 -24.76
C SER A 152 5.77 7.57 -25.60
N HIS A 153 6.95 7.42 -25.00
CA HIS A 153 8.23 7.41 -25.73
C HIS A 153 8.35 6.20 -26.65
N PHE A 154 7.91 5.03 -26.19
CA PHE A 154 7.89 3.83 -27.01
C PHE A 154 6.96 3.98 -28.21
N TYR A 155 5.76 4.58 -28.00
CA TYR A 155 4.84 4.94 -29.08
C TYR A 155 5.49 5.87 -30.12
N GLY A 156 6.21 6.91 -29.67
CA GLY A 156 6.87 7.86 -30.57
C GLY A 156 7.93 7.23 -31.47
N PHE A 157 8.84 6.43 -30.90
CA PHE A 157 10.05 5.98 -31.60
C PHE A 157 9.93 4.60 -32.28
N LEU A 158 8.99 3.73 -31.88
CA LEU A 158 8.85 2.40 -32.45
C LEU A 158 8.69 2.40 -34.00
N PRO A 159 7.87 3.28 -34.62
CA PRO A 159 7.75 3.31 -36.07
C PRO A 159 9.06 3.66 -36.80
N TYR A 160 9.86 4.58 -36.23
CA TYR A 160 11.15 4.98 -36.80
C TYR A 160 12.20 3.88 -36.72
N LEU A 161 12.21 3.10 -35.63
CA LEU A 161 13.07 1.92 -35.50
C LEU A 161 12.83 0.95 -36.66
N PHE A 162 11.56 0.59 -36.92
CA PHE A 162 11.22 -0.27 -38.06
C PHE A 162 11.52 0.38 -39.41
N CYS A 163 11.33 1.71 -39.54
CA CYS A 163 11.61 2.44 -40.78
C CYS A 163 13.10 2.37 -41.17
N PHE A 164 14.00 2.67 -40.23
CA PHE A 164 15.45 2.64 -40.47
C PHE A 164 15.98 1.20 -40.58
N MET A 165 15.45 0.28 -39.77
CA MET A 165 15.77 -1.14 -39.87
C MET A 165 15.45 -1.72 -41.25
N LEU A 166 14.26 -1.42 -41.79
CA LEU A 166 13.89 -1.80 -43.16
C LEU A 166 14.78 -1.14 -44.22
N GLY A 167 15.12 0.13 -44.02
CA GLY A 167 16.06 0.85 -44.88
C GLY A 167 17.46 0.22 -44.91
N TYR A 168 17.92 -0.32 -43.79
CA TYR A 168 19.18 -1.04 -43.70
C TYR A 168 19.09 -2.38 -44.44
N VAL A 169 18.08 -3.19 -44.15
CA VAL A 169 17.98 -4.56 -44.69
C VAL A 169 17.75 -4.60 -46.20
N HIS A 170 16.95 -3.67 -46.75
CA HIS A 170 16.69 -3.66 -48.19
C HIS A 170 17.85 -3.10 -49.03
N ASN A 171 18.57 -2.10 -48.52
CA ASN A 171 19.56 -1.36 -49.32
C ASN A 171 21.01 -1.59 -48.84
N ASN A 172 21.23 -2.43 -47.82
CA ASN A 172 22.50 -2.60 -47.11
C ASN A 172 23.20 -1.27 -46.77
N SER A 173 22.40 -0.27 -46.38
CA SER A 173 22.87 1.12 -46.25
C SER A 173 23.47 1.37 -44.87
N ARG A 174 24.78 1.69 -44.81
CA ARG A 174 25.47 2.10 -43.56
C ARG A 174 24.78 3.31 -42.91
N LYS A 175 24.29 4.27 -43.69
CA LYS A 175 23.53 5.42 -43.18
C LYS A 175 22.27 4.98 -42.43
N ASN A 176 21.49 4.05 -42.98
CA ASN A 176 20.30 3.54 -42.29
C ASN A 176 20.64 2.72 -41.04
N LEU A 177 21.77 2.00 -41.05
CA LEU A 177 22.25 1.28 -39.87
C LEU A 177 22.68 2.24 -38.74
N LEU A 178 23.37 3.33 -39.09
CA LEU A 178 23.75 4.39 -38.15
C LEU A 178 22.51 5.10 -37.60
N MET A 179 21.56 5.47 -38.45
CA MET A 179 20.29 6.06 -38.03
C MET A 179 19.47 5.11 -37.16
N PHE A 180 19.48 3.81 -37.46
CA PHE A 180 18.89 2.79 -36.60
C PHE A 180 19.56 2.78 -35.22
N GLY A 181 20.90 2.73 -35.15
CA GLY A 181 21.64 2.75 -33.89
C GLY A 181 21.36 4.02 -33.06
N LEU A 182 21.34 5.19 -33.70
CA LEU A 182 20.95 6.45 -33.07
C LEU A 182 19.52 6.38 -32.54
N THR A 183 18.57 5.87 -33.33
CA THR A 183 17.17 5.75 -32.91
C THR A 183 17.00 4.72 -31.78
N ALA A 184 17.78 3.64 -31.80
CA ALA A 184 17.81 2.60 -30.75
C ALA A 184 18.44 3.08 -29.44
N PHE A 185 19.33 4.08 -29.50
CA PHE A 185 19.77 4.82 -28.33
C PHE A 185 18.69 5.81 -27.87
N LEU A 186 18.12 6.59 -28.79
CA LEU A 186 17.09 7.59 -28.49
C LEU A 186 15.83 6.99 -27.87
N VAL A 187 15.49 5.73 -28.14
CA VAL A 187 14.32 5.06 -27.54
C VAL A 187 14.54 4.66 -26.07
N ALA A 188 15.76 4.79 -25.53
CA ALA A 188 16.12 4.35 -24.17
C ALA A 188 15.17 4.81 -23.05
N PRO A 189 14.59 6.03 -23.04
CA PRO A 189 13.60 6.42 -22.02
C PRO A 189 12.39 5.48 -21.90
N SER A 190 12.05 4.75 -22.98
CA SER A 190 11.02 3.70 -22.96
C SER A 190 11.33 2.58 -21.96
N PHE A 191 12.62 2.35 -21.70
CA PHE A 191 13.14 1.24 -20.93
C PHE A 191 13.38 1.56 -19.47
N TYR A 192 13.03 2.78 -19.00
CA TYR A 192 12.90 3.04 -17.56
C TYR A 192 12.06 1.95 -16.89
N ILE A 193 11.02 1.48 -17.59
CA ILE A 193 10.36 0.19 -17.32
C ILE A 193 11.06 -0.89 -18.16
N PRO A 194 11.93 -1.74 -17.58
CA PRO A 194 12.79 -2.64 -18.35
C PRO A 194 12.02 -3.71 -19.13
N THR A 195 10.81 -4.05 -18.71
CA THR A 195 9.96 -5.03 -19.42
C THR A 195 9.57 -4.55 -20.83
N ILE A 196 9.57 -3.24 -21.11
CA ILE A 196 9.34 -2.71 -22.46
C ILE A 196 10.51 -3.05 -23.39
N PHE A 197 11.73 -3.13 -22.87
CA PHE A 197 12.88 -3.60 -23.64
C PHE A 197 12.72 -5.07 -24.06
N VAL A 198 12.19 -5.92 -23.18
CA VAL A 198 11.89 -7.33 -23.51
C VAL A 198 10.89 -7.42 -24.66
N VAL A 199 9.81 -6.62 -24.63
CA VAL A 199 8.84 -6.54 -25.73
C VAL A 199 9.50 -6.04 -27.01
N PHE A 200 10.33 -5.00 -26.93
CA PHE A 200 11.05 -4.45 -28.07
C PHE A 200 11.98 -5.48 -28.73
N ILE A 201 12.78 -6.21 -27.94
CA ILE A 201 13.66 -7.27 -28.43
C ILE A 201 12.84 -8.40 -29.07
N LEU A 202 11.73 -8.81 -28.44
CA LEU A 202 10.86 -9.85 -28.96
C LEU A 202 10.24 -9.45 -30.30
N CYS A 203 9.67 -8.24 -30.40
CA CYS A 203 9.13 -7.70 -31.66
C CYS A 203 10.21 -7.62 -32.75
N THR A 204 11.41 -7.12 -32.41
CA THR A 204 12.53 -7.03 -33.36
C THR A 204 13.00 -8.40 -33.83
N THR A 205 13.06 -9.38 -32.92
CA THR A 205 13.47 -10.76 -33.23
C THR A 205 12.46 -11.44 -34.14
N ILE A 206 11.17 -11.39 -33.80
CA ILE A 206 10.10 -11.94 -34.64
C ILE A 206 10.12 -11.29 -36.03
N PHE A 207 10.21 -9.95 -36.07
CA PHE A 207 10.27 -9.23 -37.33
C PHE A 207 11.47 -9.63 -38.18
N GLY A 208 12.68 -9.68 -37.60
CA GLY A 208 13.89 -10.04 -38.33
C GLY A 208 13.91 -11.50 -38.76
N LEU A 209 13.38 -12.42 -37.94
CA LEU A 209 13.28 -13.83 -38.30
C LEU A 209 12.34 -14.04 -39.49
N MET A 210 11.24 -13.30 -39.58
CA MET A 210 10.27 -13.46 -40.66
C MET A 210 10.61 -12.63 -41.90
N SER A 211 11.17 -11.43 -41.74
CA SER A 211 11.35 -10.48 -42.84
C SER A 211 12.77 -10.39 -43.40
N PHE A 212 13.81 -10.80 -42.67
CA PHE A 212 15.19 -10.57 -43.16
C PHE A 212 15.65 -11.69 -44.09
N PRO A 213 16.26 -11.34 -45.24
CA PRO A 213 16.75 -12.33 -46.20
C PRO A 213 17.95 -13.13 -45.67
N LYS A 214 18.76 -12.54 -44.79
CA LYS A 214 19.92 -13.19 -44.16
C LYS A 214 19.90 -12.94 -42.64
N LYS A 215 20.09 -13.99 -41.84
CA LYS A 215 20.05 -13.90 -40.36
C LYS A 215 21.17 -13.07 -39.75
N VAL A 216 22.29 -12.90 -40.48
CA VAL A 216 23.38 -11.98 -40.08
C VAL A 216 22.89 -10.55 -39.87
N TYR A 217 21.89 -10.08 -40.63
CA TYR A 217 21.32 -8.75 -40.41
C TYR A 217 20.62 -8.63 -39.05
N LEU A 218 19.93 -9.70 -38.61
CA LEU A 218 19.27 -9.74 -37.30
C LEU A 218 20.31 -9.74 -36.19
N ALA A 219 21.36 -10.56 -36.30
CA ALA A 219 22.45 -10.57 -35.33
C ALA A 219 23.10 -9.19 -35.17
N LYS A 220 23.35 -8.48 -36.29
CA LYS A 220 23.89 -7.10 -36.26
C LYS A 220 22.93 -6.11 -35.60
N VAL A 221 21.64 -6.17 -35.93
CA VAL A 221 20.61 -5.31 -35.32
C VAL A 221 20.52 -5.53 -33.82
N LEU A 222 20.46 -6.79 -33.36
CA LEU A 222 20.42 -7.13 -31.94
C LEU A 222 21.70 -6.70 -31.22
N ALA A 223 22.88 -6.93 -31.81
CA ALA A 223 24.15 -6.50 -31.25
C ALA A 223 24.20 -4.97 -31.04
N ILE A 224 23.68 -4.19 -32.00
CA ILE A 224 23.58 -2.73 -31.87
C ILE A 224 22.63 -2.36 -30.73
N ILE A 225 21.44 -2.98 -30.66
CA ILE A 225 20.47 -2.71 -29.58
C ILE A 225 21.12 -2.95 -28.22
N PHE A 226 21.81 -4.08 -28.04
CA PHE A 226 22.51 -4.40 -26.78
C PHE A 226 23.65 -3.42 -26.51
N ALA A 227 24.46 -3.06 -27.51
CA ALA A 227 25.57 -2.13 -27.33
C ALA A 227 25.06 -0.76 -26.85
N VAL A 228 24.03 -0.20 -27.49
CA VAL A 228 23.51 1.14 -27.15
C VAL A 228 22.65 1.19 -25.89
N ASN A 229 22.28 0.04 -25.31
CA ASN A 229 21.50 -0.06 -24.07
C ASN A 229 22.30 -0.70 -22.91
N SER A 230 23.56 -1.05 -23.13
CA SER A 230 24.39 -1.78 -22.16
C SER A 230 24.57 -1.06 -20.82
N PHE A 231 24.61 0.28 -20.82
CA PHE A 231 24.76 1.13 -19.63
C PHE A 231 23.68 0.91 -18.56
N TRP A 232 22.46 0.53 -18.95
CA TRP A 232 21.38 0.20 -18.01
C TRP A 232 21.06 -1.30 -17.98
N VAL A 233 21.28 -2.04 -19.08
CA VAL A 233 21.00 -3.48 -19.16
C VAL A 233 21.89 -4.28 -18.22
N PHE A 234 23.19 -3.97 -18.13
CA PHE A 234 24.12 -4.71 -17.27
C PHE A 234 23.79 -4.59 -15.78
N PRO A 235 23.61 -3.39 -15.18
CA PRO A 235 23.22 -3.29 -13.78
C PRO A 235 21.82 -3.86 -13.52
N PHE A 236 20.87 -3.72 -14.45
CA PHE A 236 19.53 -4.29 -14.28
C PHE A 236 19.54 -5.84 -14.33
N ALA A 237 20.41 -6.44 -15.14
CA ALA A 237 20.58 -7.90 -15.13
C ALA A 237 21.08 -8.40 -13.76
N TYR A 238 21.97 -7.64 -13.11
CA TYR A 238 22.39 -7.94 -11.73
C TYR A 238 21.20 -7.86 -10.76
N PHE A 239 20.34 -6.83 -10.87
CA PHE A 239 19.13 -6.69 -10.04
C PHE A 239 18.19 -7.89 -10.13
N ILE A 240 17.93 -8.40 -11.34
CA ILE A 240 17.10 -9.59 -11.54
C ILE A 240 17.68 -10.79 -10.80
N ILE A 241 19.00 -10.95 -10.80
CA ILE A 241 19.66 -12.10 -10.18
C ILE A 241 19.69 -11.97 -8.65
N SER A 242 19.91 -10.76 -8.13
CA SER A 242 20.11 -10.53 -6.69
C SER A 242 18.82 -10.29 -5.91
N SER A 243 17.78 -9.72 -6.54
CA SER A 243 16.69 -9.05 -5.81
C SER A 243 15.27 -9.41 -6.29
N LEU A 244 15.11 -10.37 -7.20
CA LEU A 244 13.78 -10.77 -7.72
C LEU A 244 12.81 -11.21 -6.62
N LEU A 245 13.30 -11.99 -5.66
CA LEU A 245 12.48 -12.52 -4.55
C LEU A 245 11.96 -11.41 -3.65
N VAL A 246 12.71 -10.31 -3.49
CA VAL A 246 12.27 -9.14 -2.70
C VAL A 246 11.01 -8.53 -3.31
N ARG A 247 11.02 -8.30 -4.63
CA ARG A 247 9.86 -7.76 -5.32
C ARG A 247 8.65 -8.68 -5.20
N TYR A 248 8.85 -9.97 -5.49
CA TYR A 248 7.79 -10.97 -5.49
C TYR A 248 7.11 -11.11 -4.13
N ASN A 249 7.88 -11.00 -3.04
CA ASN A 249 7.38 -11.14 -1.67
C ASN A 249 6.91 -9.82 -1.02
N SER A 250 7.10 -8.66 -1.68
CA SER A 250 6.61 -7.38 -1.16
C SER A 250 5.09 -7.39 -0.98
N LEU A 251 4.60 -6.79 0.11
CA LEU A 251 3.18 -6.83 0.45
C LEU A 251 2.29 -6.32 -0.70
N SER A 252 2.66 -5.19 -1.31
CA SER A 252 1.92 -4.60 -2.42
C SER A 252 1.84 -5.54 -3.64
N SER A 253 2.91 -6.28 -3.96
CA SER A 253 2.91 -7.23 -5.08
C SER A 253 2.05 -8.46 -4.79
N VAL A 254 2.15 -9.02 -3.59
CA VAL A 254 1.30 -10.15 -3.15
C VAL A 254 -0.18 -9.77 -3.17
N MET A 255 -0.51 -8.54 -2.78
CA MET A 255 -1.89 -8.06 -2.74
C MET A 255 -2.49 -7.77 -4.12
N SER A 256 -1.68 -7.33 -5.10
CA SER A 256 -2.18 -6.77 -6.36
C SER A 256 -1.90 -7.60 -7.63
N SER A 257 -0.80 -8.36 -7.71
CA SER A 257 -0.34 -8.95 -8.98
C SER A 257 -1.38 -9.84 -9.68
N GLU A 258 -2.07 -10.73 -8.96
CA GLU A 258 -3.11 -11.60 -9.54
C GLU A 258 -4.38 -10.80 -9.91
N LEU A 259 -4.78 -9.84 -9.07
CA LEU A 259 -5.95 -9.01 -9.32
C LEU A 259 -5.78 -8.18 -10.60
N LEU A 260 -4.61 -7.56 -10.77
CA LEU A 260 -4.24 -6.80 -11.96
C LEU A 260 -4.22 -7.67 -13.22
N PHE A 261 -3.76 -8.91 -13.09
CA PHE A 261 -3.78 -9.88 -14.19
C PHE A 261 -5.21 -10.23 -14.61
N LEU A 262 -6.10 -10.49 -13.65
CA LEU A 262 -7.51 -10.79 -13.93
C LEU A 262 -8.27 -9.60 -14.54
N GLU A 263 -7.95 -8.37 -14.14
CA GLU A 263 -8.48 -7.16 -14.80
C GLU A 263 -8.05 -7.11 -16.28
N ASN A 264 -6.79 -7.42 -16.58
CA ASN A 264 -6.34 -7.52 -17.96
C ASN A 264 -7.04 -8.67 -18.71
N ARG A 265 -7.30 -9.81 -18.05
CA ARG A 265 -8.04 -10.93 -18.64
C ARG A 265 -9.49 -10.53 -18.97
N LYS A 266 -10.19 -9.80 -18.09
CA LYS A 266 -11.57 -9.29 -18.32
C LYS A 266 -11.67 -8.48 -19.61
N TYR A 267 -10.68 -7.64 -19.89
CA TYR A 267 -10.63 -6.84 -21.12
C TYR A 267 -9.90 -7.52 -22.29
N GLY A 268 -9.28 -8.68 -22.07
CA GLY A 268 -8.69 -9.52 -23.11
C GLY A 268 -9.69 -10.36 -23.91
N SER A 269 -10.99 -10.12 -23.81
CA SER A 269 -11.97 -10.80 -24.66
C SER A 269 -11.81 -10.38 -26.13
N LEU A 270 -12.29 -11.21 -27.07
CA LEU A 270 -12.23 -10.89 -28.49
C LEU A 270 -12.92 -9.56 -28.80
N VAL A 271 -14.11 -9.34 -28.23
CA VAL A 271 -14.95 -8.14 -28.43
C VAL A 271 -14.22 -6.85 -28.04
N ASN A 272 -13.47 -6.87 -26.94
CA ASN A 272 -12.70 -5.72 -26.45
C ASN A 272 -11.37 -5.57 -27.23
N THR A 273 -10.68 -6.68 -27.50
CA THR A 273 -9.38 -6.71 -28.18
C THR A 273 -9.48 -6.21 -29.63
N LEU A 274 -10.58 -6.54 -30.34
CA LEU A 274 -10.82 -6.09 -31.72
C LEU A 274 -10.75 -4.56 -31.86
N ILE A 275 -11.25 -3.82 -30.87
CA ILE A 275 -11.23 -2.35 -30.85
C ILE A 275 -10.12 -1.77 -29.98
N LEU A 276 -9.20 -2.59 -29.46
CA LEU A 276 -8.12 -2.22 -28.53
C LEU A 276 -8.61 -1.61 -27.20
N LYS A 277 -9.78 -2.01 -26.71
CA LYS A 277 -10.31 -1.59 -25.40
C LYS A 277 -9.63 -2.39 -24.27
N GLY A 278 -8.95 -1.71 -23.36
CA GLY A 278 -8.18 -2.32 -22.27
C GLY A 278 -8.71 -2.04 -20.86
N PHE A 279 -7.94 -2.46 -19.87
CA PHE A 279 -8.36 -2.47 -18.46
C PHE A 279 -8.64 -1.09 -17.86
N TRP A 280 -8.09 0.00 -18.43
CA TRP A 280 -8.35 1.37 -17.99
C TRP A 280 -9.83 1.76 -17.99
N PHE A 281 -10.66 1.09 -18.80
CA PHE A 281 -12.11 1.27 -18.82
C PHE A 281 -12.82 0.73 -17.57
N GLY A 282 -12.14 -0.09 -16.76
CA GLY A 282 -12.65 -0.63 -15.50
C GLY A 282 -12.08 0.08 -14.27
N ASN A 283 -11.00 0.86 -14.43
CA ASN A 283 -10.38 1.60 -13.35
C ASN A 283 -11.30 2.72 -12.83
N VAL A 284 -11.29 2.89 -11.51
CA VAL A 284 -11.99 3.96 -10.81
C VAL A 284 -10.98 4.86 -10.11
N ASP A 285 -11.31 6.14 -9.99
CA ASP A 285 -10.51 7.15 -9.31
C ASP A 285 -11.42 8.19 -8.65
N LEU A 286 -10.91 8.87 -7.62
CA LEU A 286 -11.63 9.88 -6.87
C LEU A 286 -11.98 11.07 -7.77
N GLN A 287 -13.26 11.44 -7.85
CA GLN A 287 -13.70 12.67 -8.49
C GLN A 287 -13.85 13.78 -7.43
N LEU A 288 -12.97 14.79 -7.48
CA LEU A 288 -12.90 15.84 -6.44
C LEU A 288 -14.21 16.60 -6.28
N GLU A 289 -14.89 16.90 -7.39
CA GLU A 289 -16.16 17.64 -7.39
C GLU A 289 -17.26 16.94 -6.58
N GLN A 290 -17.17 15.60 -6.49
CA GLN A 290 -18.21 14.75 -5.90
C GLN A 290 -17.74 14.09 -4.59
N GLY A 291 -16.44 14.13 -4.28
CA GLY A 291 -15.82 13.43 -3.16
C GLY A 291 -15.94 11.90 -3.23
N LYS A 292 -16.23 11.32 -4.40
CA LYS A 292 -16.53 9.89 -4.60
C LYS A 292 -15.74 9.29 -5.75
N PHE A 293 -15.48 7.99 -5.69
CA PHE A 293 -14.90 7.26 -6.80
C PHE A 293 -15.90 7.15 -7.97
N ASP A 294 -15.42 7.35 -9.20
CA ASP A 294 -16.13 7.02 -10.45
C ASP A 294 -15.12 6.47 -11.46
N TYR A 295 -15.60 5.91 -12.57
CA TYR A 295 -14.76 5.43 -13.64
C TYR A 295 -13.83 6.51 -14.19
N MET A 296 -12.54 6.21 -14.20
CA MET A 296 -11.49 7.09 -14.72
C MET A 296 -11.72 7.48 -16.19
N MET A 297 -12.22 6.54 -17.01
CA MET A 297 -12.51 6.75 -18.43
C MET A 297 -13.99 7.05 -18.71
N ARG A 298 -14.74 7.66 -17.77
CA ARG A 298 -16.18 7.95 -17.92
C ARG A 298 -16.56 8.59 -19.27
N PRO A 299 -15.88 9.65 -19.78
CA PRO A 299 -16.22 10.25 -21.07
C PRO A 299 -16.10 9.27 -22.24
N TRP A 300 -15.13 8.36 -22.19
CA TRP A 300 -14.92 7.33 -23.20
C TRP A 300 -15.95 6.20 -23.11
N ILE A 301 -16.29 5.77 -21.89
CA ILE A 301 -17.33 4.77 -21.65
C ILE A 301 -18.65 5.25 -22.26
N THR A 302 -19.07 6.48 -21.93
CA THR A 302 -20.32 7.06 -22.45
C THR A 302 -20.32 7.25 -23.97
N HIS A 303 -19.19 7.66 -24.56
CA HIS A 303 -19.08 7.83 -26.01
C HIS A 303 -19.16 6.51 -26.78
N ILE A 304 -18.40 5.50 -26.36
CA ILE A 304 -18.29 4.23 -27.07
C ILE A 304 -19.51 3.33 -26.85
N GLN A 305 -20.25 3.51 -25.76
CA GLN A 305 -21.52 2.79 -25.52
C GLN A 305 -22.63 3.19 -26.49
N GLN A 306 -22.49 4.30 -27.24
CA GLN A 306 -23.44 4.67 -28.27
C GLN A 306 -23.36 3.70 -29.45
N THR A 307 -24.46 3.03 -29.77
CA THR A 307 -24.51 1.99 -30.83
C THR A 307 -23.90 2.43 -32.16
N PRO A 308 -24.17 3.65 -32.71
CA PRO A 308 -23.55 4.07 -33.97
C PRO A 308 -22.03 4.21 -33.88
N VAL A 309 -21.51 4.74 -32.77
CA VAL A 309 -20.07 4.91 -32.54
C VAL A 309 -19.39 3.54 -32.43
N LEU A 310 -19.99 2.61 -31.69
CA LEU A 310 -19.48 1.25 -31.54
C LEU A 310 -19.41 0.51 -32.87
N ILE A 311 -20.45 0.64 -33.71
CA ILE A 311 -20.48 0.06 -35.06
C ILE A 311 -19.32 0.61 -35.91
N ILE A 312 -19.05 1.92 -35.86
CA ILE A 312 -17.90 2.52 -36.57
C ILE A 312 -16.60 1.89 -36.09
N GLY A 313 -16.41 1.73 -34.78
CA GLY A 313 -15.24 1.05 -34.22
C GLY A 313 -15.04 -0.37 -34.77
N TYR A 314 -16.11 -1.17 -34.85
CA TYR A 314 -16.05 -2.51 -35.43
C TYR A 314 -15.82 -2.52 -36.94
N ILE A 315 -16.37 -1.56 -37.70
CA ILE A 315 -16.10 -1.41 -39.15
C ILE A 315 -14.62 -1.10 -39.38
N LEU A 316 -14.05 -0.17 -38.62
CA LEU A 316 -12.64 0.17 -38.70
C LEU A 316 -11.75 -1.03 -38.34
N SER A 317 -12.11 -1.79 -37.31
CA SER A 317 -11.42 -3.03 -36.94
C SER A 317 -11.53 -4.11 -38.03
N ALA A 318 -12.72 -4.30 -38.59
CA ALA A 318 -12.93 -5.24 -39.70
C ALA A 318 -12.02 -4.92 -40.89
N MET A 319 -11.76 -3.65 -41.16
CA MET A 319 -10.80 -3.23 -42.19
C MET A 319 -9.35 -3.61 -41.86
N VAL A 320 -8.95 -3.57 -40.58
CA VAL A 320 -7.65 -4.09 -40.11
C VAL A 320 -7.56 -5.59 -40.39
N PHE A 321 -8.54 -6.38 -39.96
CA PHE A 321 -8.52 -7.83 -40.13
C PHE A 321 -8.64 -8.26 -41.60
N LEU A 322 -9.38 -7.52 -42.42
CA LEU A 322 -9.38 -7.70 -43.87
C LEU A 322 -7.98 -7.46 -44.44
N GLY A 323 -7.31 -6.38 -44.04
CA GLY A 323 -5.93 -6.10 -44.44
C GLY A 323 -4.95 -7.19 -44.02
N PHE A 324 -5.11 -7.73 -42.81
CA PHE A 324 -4.34 -8.89 -42.33
C PHE A 324 -4.62 -10.15 -43.15
N ALA A 325 -5.88 -10.50 -43.40
CA ALA A 325 -6.24 -11.65 -44.22
C ALA A 325 -5.67 -11.55 -45.64
N VAL A 326 -5.79 -10.36 -46.27
CA VAL A 326 -5.22 -10.07 -47.58
C VAL A 326 -3.70 -10.21 -47.55
N ALA A 327 -3.05 -9.75 -46.48
CA ALA A 327 -1.61 -9.91 -46.31
C ALA A 327 -1.18 -11.38 -46.22
N ILE A 328 -1.92 -12.20 -45.46
CA ILE A 328 -1.67 -13.64 -45.36
C ILE A 328 -1.87 -14.34 -46.72
N VAL A 329 -2.96 -14.06 -47.43
CA VAL A 329 -3.20 -14.63 -48.78
C VAL A 329 -2.06 -14.24 -49.74
N ARG A 330 -1.58 -13.00 -49.68
CA ARG A 330 -0.44 -12.51 -50.48
C ARG A 330 0.88 -13.20 -50.14
N LEU A 331 1.08 -13.61 -48.89
CA LEU A 331 2.25 -14.38 -48.45
C LEU A 331 2.15 -15.86 -48.88
N ILE A 332 0.98 -16.49 -48.73
CA ILE A 332 0.75 -17.90 -49.10
C ILE A 332 0.82 -18.10 -50.61
N SER A 333 0.23 -17.19 -51.40
CA SER A 333 0.22 -17.25 -52.87
C SER A 333 1.60 -17.05 -53.51
N LYS A 334 2.68 -16.91 -52.71
CA LYS A 334 4.06 -16.60 -53.14
C LYS A 334 4.21 -15.32 -53.99
N LYS A 335 3.14 -14.53 -54.15
CA LYS A 335 3.17 -13.21 -54.80
C LYS A 335 4.12 -12.27 -54.06
N TYR A 336 4.27 -12.47 -52.75
CA TYR A 336 5.31 -11.90 -51.91
C TYR A 336 6.15 -13.02 -51.30
N LYS A 337 7.47 -12.83 -51.26
CA LYS A 337 8.37 -13.79 -50.59
C LYS A 337 8.17 -13.72 -49.07
N VAL A 338 8.40 -14.83 -48.37
CA VAL A 338 8.34 -14.91 -46.89
C VAL A 338 9.21 -13.83 -46.24
N ASN A 339 10.36 -13.50 -46.85
CA ASN A 339 11.27 -12.44 -46.41
C ASN A 339 10.80 -11.01 -46.79
N THR A 340 9.52 -10.71 -46.69
CA THR A 340 8.98 -9.36 -46.90
C THR A 340 8.66 -8.69 -45.57
N PRO A 341 8.67 -7.34 -45.48
CA PRO A 341 8.30 -6.61 -44.27
C PRO A 341 6.92 -7.01 -43.73
N LEU A 342 6.02 -7.43 -44.64
CA LEU A 342 4.67 -7.86 -44.34
C LEU A 342 4.62 -9.07 -43.40
N ALA A 343 5.50 -10.06 -43.59
CA ALA A 343 5.55 -11.25 -42.74
C ALA A 343 5.96 -10.90 -41.30
N GLY A 344 6.91 -9.98 -41.13
CA GLY A 344 7.35 -9.51 -39.82
C GLY A 344 6.25 -8.74 -39.09
N PHE A 345 5.53 -7.83 -39.76
CA PHE A 345 4.37 -7.16 -39.17
C PHE A 345 3.23 -8.11 -38.84
N ALA A 346 3.02 -9.17 -39.64
CA ALA A 346 2.06 -10.22 -39.32
C ALA A 346 2.46 -10.97 -38.04
N GLY A 347 3.75 -11.28 -37.88
CA GLY A 347 4.28 -11.83 -36.64
C GLY A 347 4.06 -10.92 -35.42
N ILE A 348 4.34 -9.62 -35.55
CA ILE A 348 4.09 -8.62 -34.49
C ILE A 348 2.60 -8.55 -34.15
N PHE A 349 1.72 -8.57 -35.15
CA PHE A 349 0.28 -8.53 -34.95
C PHE A 349 -0.21 -9.77 -34.18
N LEU A 350 0.21 -10.97 -34.58
CA LEU A 350 -0.17 -12.22 -33.92
C LEU A 350 0.34 -12.30 -32.49
N ILE A 351 1.61 -11.95 -32.24
CA ILE A 351 2.14 -11.98 -30.87
C ILE A 351 1.48 -10.91 -29.99
N SER A 352 1.18 -9.73 -30.53
CA SER A 352 0.47 -8.69 -29.79
C SER A 352 -0.94 -9.14 -29.44
N LEU A 353 -1.67 -9.77 -30.39
CA LEU A 353 -2.98 -10.36 -30.11
C LEU A 353 -2.90 -11.48 -29.07
N PHE A 354 -1.88 -12.34 -29.10
CA PHE A 354 -1.68 -13.37 -28.08
C PHE A 354 -1.59 -12.79 -26.67
N PHE A 355 -0.80 -11.74 -26.47
CA PHE A 355 -0.66 -11.10 -25.16
C PHE A 355 -1.86 -10.24 -24.75
N LEU A 356 -2.55 -9.60 -25.71
CA LEU A 356 -3.76 -8.82 -25.41
C LEU A 356 -4.96 -9.72 -25.10
N LEU A 357 -5.10 -10.86 -25.77
CA LEU A 357 -6.13 -11.86 -25.47
C LEU A 357 -5.87 -12.58 -24.15
N ASN A 358 -4.59 -12.70 -23.75
CA ASN A 358 -4.18 -13.28 -22.48
C ASN A 358 -4.70 -14.75 -22.37
N GLU A 359 -5.29 -15.15 -21.24
CA GLU A 359 -5.87 -16.48 -21.05
C GLU A 359 -7.21 -16.72 -21.78
N ASN A 360 -7.69 -15.77 -22.59
CA ASN A 360 -8.92 -15.96 -23.36
C ASN A 360 -8.68 -16.81 -24.62
N PRO A 361 -9.72 -17.47 -25.17
CA PRO A 361 -9.63 -18.19 -26.44
C PRO A 361 -9.13 -17.30 -27.60
N PRO A 362 -8.45 -17.87 -28.62
CA PRO A 362 -8.27 -19.31 -28.86
C PRO A 362 -7.01 -19.93 -28.25
N LEU A 363 -5.96 -19.15 -27.94
CA LEU A 363 -4.66 -19.65 -27.47
C LEU A 363 -4.45 -19.48 -25.95
N GLY A 364 -5.50 -19.17 -25.20
CA GLY A 364 -5.41 -18.95 -23.75
C GLY A 364 -4.82 -20.11 -22.95
N PHE A 365 -4.98 -21.36 -23.42
CA PHE A 365 -4.35 -22.53 -22.81
C PHE A 365 -2.82 -22.46 -22.82
N LEU A 366 -2.24 -21.93 -23.90
CA LEU A 366 -0.79 -21.77 -24.04
C LEU A 366 -0.30 -20.63 -23.15
N TYR A 367 -1.05 -19.52 -23.07
CA TYR A 367 -0.71 -18.43 -22.16
C TYR A 367 -0.69 -18.93 -20.70
N ARG A 368 -1.73 -19.66 -20.29
CA ARG A 368 -1.82 -20.25 -18.95
C ARG A 368 -0.65 -21.20 -18.68
N PHE A 369 -0.31 -22.06 -19.64
CA PHE A 369 0.82 -22.98 -19.52
C PHE A 369 2.14 -22.24 -19.27
N ILE A 370 2.44 -21.21 -20.08
CA ILE A 370 3.67 -20.41 -19.93
C ILE A 370 3.69 -19.69 -18.57
N ARG A 371 2.55 -19.13 -18.15
CA ARG A 371 2.40 -18.43 -16.88
C ARG A 371 2.63 -19.35 -15.68
N GLN A 372 2.08 -20.56 -15.71
CA GLN A 372 2.27 -21.56 -14.66
C GLN A 372 3.69 -22.12 -14.65
N ALA A 373 4.34 -22.23 -15.82
CA ALA A 373 5.71 -22.74 -15.93
C ALA A 373 6.79 -21.75 -15.46
N SER A 374 6.51 -20.44 -15.43
CA SER A 374 7.51 -19.42 -15.10
C SER A 374 6.95 -18.30 -14.20
N PRO A 375 7.33 -18.26 -12.90
CA PRO A 375 7.00 -17.15 -12.00
C PRO A 375 7.48 -15.80 -12.52
N LEU A 376 8.65 -15.77 -13.17
CA LEU A 376 9.20 -14.57 -13.79
C LEU A 376 8.28 -14.05 -14.91
N PHE A 377 7.76 -14.94 -15.77
CA PHE A 377 6.80 -14.55 -16.80
C PHE A 377 5.52 -13.99 -16.19
N ALA A 378 4.99 -14.63 -15.14
CA ALA A 378 3.79 -14.19 -14.44
C ALA A 378 3.93 -12.77 -13.87
N GLU A 379 5.09 -12.45 -13.28
CA GLU A 379 5.36 -11.13 -12.72
C GLU A 379 5.64 -10.07 -13.82
N VAL A 380 6.45 -10.40 -14.83
CA VAL A 380 6.76 -9.50 -15.95
C VAL A 380 5.50 -9.11 -16.72
N PHE A 381 4.59 -10.06 -16.94
CA PHE A 381 3.35 -9.86 -17.68
C PHE A 381 2.10 -9.83 -16.78
N ARG A 382 2.22 -9.32 -15.54
CA ARG A 382 1.06 -8.99 -14.69
C ARG A 382 0.20 -7.86 -15.29
N PHE A 383 0.84 -6.96 -16.02
CA PHE A 383 0.20 -5.93 -16.87
C PHE A 383 0.58 -6.16 -18.34
N PRO A 384 -0.06 -7.09 -19.06
CA PRO A 384 0.27 -7.34 -20.46
C PRO A 384 -0.19 -6.19 -21.36
N PHE A 385 -1.36 -5.58 -21.10
CA PHE A 385 -1.94 -4.55 -21.96
C PHE A 385 -1.02 -3.34 -22.17
N THR A 386 -0.50 -2.73 -21.09
CA THR A 386 0.34 -1.53 -21.18
C THR A 386 1.63 -1.75 -21.98
N LYS A 387 2.13 -3.00 -22.02
CA LYS A 387 3.36 -3.36 -22.73
C LYS A 387 3.12 -3.66 -24.21
N TRP A 388 1.97 -4.27 -24.54
CA TRP A 388 1.66 -4.78 -25.87
C TRP A 388 0.74 -3.88 -26.71
N VAL A 389 0.07 -2.90 -26.10
CA VAL A 389 -0.83 -1.98 -26.81
C VAL A 389 -0.10 -1.16 -27.88
N VAL A 390 1.16 -0.76 -27.66
CA VAL A 390 1.94 0.04 -28.63
C VAL A 390 2.30 -0.80 -29.88
N PRO A 391 2.92 -2.00 -29.77
CA PRO A 391 3.11 -2.89 -30.92
C PRO A 391 1.81 -3.29 -31.62
N ALA A 392 0.73 -3.51 -30.87
CA ALA A 392 -0.59 -3.77 -31.43
C ALA A 392 -1.07 -2.60 -32.28
N THR A 393 -1.06 -1.38 -31.73
CA THR A 393 -1.49 -0.16 -32.42
C THR A 393 -0.69 0.07 -33.71
N LEU A 394 0.63 -0.17 -33.68
CA LEU A 394 1.49 -0.07 -34.87
C LEU A 394 1.11 -1.09 -35.95
N SER A 395 1.00 -2.36 -35.58
CA SER A 395 0.68 -3.43 -36.54
C SER A 395 -0.74 -3.32 -37.08
N PHE A 396 -1.72 -2.93 -36.25
CA PHE A 396 -3.08 -2.61 -36.67
C PHE A 396 -3.08 -1.49 -37.71
N SER A 397 -2.27 -0.45 -37.52
CA SER A 397 -2.16 0.67 -38.48
C SER A 397 -1.59 0.25 -39.83
N VAL A 398 -0.61 -0.67 -39.82
CA VAL A 398 -0.07 -1.27 -41.05
C VAL A 398 -1.14 -2.05 -41.79
N PHE A 399 -1.88 -2.93 -41.09
CA PHE A 399 -2.93 -3.72 -41.71
C PHE A 399 -4.17 -2.91 -42.09
N PHE A 400 -4.49 -1.85 -41.36
CA PHE A 400 -5.51 -0.88 -41.76
C PHE A 400 -5.20 -0.29 -43.15
N ALA A 401 -3.96 0.17 -43.37
CA ALA A 401 -3.55 0.69 -44.67
C ALA A 401 -3.64 -0.34 -45.80
N PHE A 402 -3.31 -1.62 -45.51
CA PHE A 402 -3.54 -2.73 -46.46
C PHE A 402 -5.02 -2.98 -46.75
N GLY A 403 -5.88 -2.88 -45.72
CA GLY A 403 -7.33 -3.01 -45.86
C GLY A 403 -7.89 -1.93 -46.80
N VAL A 404 -7.53 -0.66 -46.56
CA VAL A 404 -7.94 0.45 -47.42
C VAL A 404 -7.45 0.27 -48.86
N ASP A 405 -6.17 -0.07 -49.07
CA ASP A 405 -5.63 -0.35 -50.40
C ASP A 405 -6.39 -1.49 -51.11
N PHE A 406 -6.70 -2.55 -50.37
CA PHE A 406 -7.45 -3.69 -50.90
C PHE A 406 -8.87 -3.29 -51.35
N VAL A 407 -9.65 -2.63 -50.48
CA VAL A 407 -11.02 -2.19 -50.83
C VAL A 407 -11.01 -1.30 -52.07
N MET A 408 -10.08 -0.34 -52.14
CA MET A 408 -9.96 0.55 -53.29
C MET A 408 -9.63 -0.20 -54.58
N SER A 409 -8.70 -1.15 -54.52
CA SER A 409 -8.29 -1.95 -55.69
C SER A 409 -9.34 -2.96 -56.14
N HIS A 410 -10.06 -3.59 -55.21
CA HIS A 410 -11.02 -4.66 -55.51
C HIS A 410 -12.37 -4.12 -55.99
N LEU A 411 -12.84 -3.01 -55.42
CA LEU A 411 -14.05 -2.32 -55.90
C LEU A 411 -13.83 -1.59 -57.24
N ARG A 412 -12.63 -1.71 -57.85
CA ARG A 412 -12.23 -1.07 -59.11
C ARG A 412 -12.54 0.44 -59.14
N LEU A 413 -12.49 1.09 -57.98
CA LEU A 413 -12.79 2.51 -57.85
C LEU A 413 -11.74 3.30 -58.66
N ARG A 414 -12.21 4.30 -59.42
CA ARG A 414 -11.30 5.17 -60.20
C ARG A 414 -10.27 5.79 -59.25
N LYS A 415 -8.99 5.83 -59.65
CA LYS A 415 -7.90 6.39 -58.82
C LYS A 415 -8.19 7.79 -58.27
N GLY A 416 -9.00 8.59 -58.98
CA GLY A 416 -9.47 9.91 -58.54
C GLY A 416 -10.44 9.90 -57.33
N LEU A 417 -11.06 8.77 -57.00
CA LEU A 417 -11.97 8.62 -55.85
C LEU A 417 -11.22 8.31 -54.53
N THR A 418 -9.93 7.95 -54.60
CA THR A 418 -9.11 7.63 -53.41
C THR A 418 -9.14 8.73 -52.35
N PRO A 419 -8.98 10.03 -52.69
CA PRO A 419 -9.06 11.11 -51.70
C PRO A 419 -10.42 11.21 -51.03
N ILE A 420 -11.52 10.93 -51.74
CA ILE A 420 -12.89 10.98 -51.20
C ILE A 420 -13.07 9.85 -50.17
N VAL A 421 -12.70 8.62 -50.52
CA VAL A 421 -12.81 7.48 -49.59
C VAL A 421 -11.93 7.69 -48.35
N VAL A 422 -10.70 8.17 -48.52
CA VAL A 422 -9.83 8.50 -47.39
C VAL A 422 -10.40 9.65 -46.55
N SER A 423 -11.08 10.61 -47.15
CA SER A 423 -11.77 11.69 -46.40
C SER A 423 -12.95 11.13 -45.59
N VAL A 424 -13.77 10.25 -46.16
CA VAL A 424 -14.86 9.56 -45.43
C VAL A 424 -14.30 8.75 -44.25
N ILE A 425 -13.22 7.98 -44.48
CA ILE A 425 -12.54 7.23 -43.40
C ILE A 425 -12.02 8.19 -42.33
N SER A 426 -11.48 9.34 -42.72
CA SER A 426 -10.98 10.36 -41.77
C SER A 426 -12.12 10.91 -40.91
N VAL A 427 -13.28 11.18 -41.49
CA VAL A 427 -14.48 11.61 -40.75
C VAL A 427 -14.95 10.52 -39.79
N LEU A 428 -14.99 9.26 -40.23
CA LEU A 428 -15.35 8.13 -39.36
C LEU A 428 -14.38 7.98 -38.19
N LEU A 429 -13.08 8.15 -38.42
CA LEU A 429 -12.07 8.15 -37.35
C LEU A 429 -12.27 9.30 -36.36
N VAL A 430 -12.62 10.50 -36.85
CA VAL A 430 -12.94 11.64 -35.99
C VAL A 430 -14.20 11.39 -35.16
N ILE A 431 -15.26 10.80 -35.73
CA ILE A 431 -16.47 10.43 -34.98
C ILE A 431 -16.15 9.36 -33.92
N TRP A 432 -15.40 8.33 -34.31
CA TRP A 432 -14.96 7.27 -33.40
C TRP A 432 -14.16 7.83 -32.21
N MET A 433 -13.25 8.76 -32.47
CA MET A 433 -12.31 9.31 -31.48
C MET A 433 -12.64 10.73 -31.03
N PHE A 434 -13.90 11.16 -31.19
CA PHE A 434 -14.30 12.55 -30.96
C PHE A 434 -13.91 13.11 -29.57
N PRO A 435 -13.93 12.34 -28.47
CA PRO A 435 -13.50 12.84 -27.17
C PRO A 435 -12.05 13.36 -27.14
N VAL A 436 -11.14 12.86 -28.00
CA VAL A 436 -9.77 13.40 -28.14
C VAL A 436 -9.81 14.90 -28.46
N PHE A 437 -10.71 15.32 -29.34
CA PHE A 437 -10.88 16.71 -29.78
C PHE A 437 -11.62 17.58 -28.76
N ARG A 438 -12.15 16.98 -27.70
CA ARG A 438 -12.76 17.66 -26.54
C ARG A 438 -11.86 17.69 -25.31
N GLY A 439 -10.57 17.40 -25.46
CA GLY A 439 -9.62 17.45 -24.35
C GLY A 439 -9.56 16.19 -23.47
N ASN A 440 -10.09 15.06 -23.96
CA ASN A 440 -10.10 13.77 -23.26
C ASN A 440 -9.07 12.76 -23.80
N LEU A 441 -7.99 13.22 -24.46
CA LEU A 441 -6.81 12.38 -24.69
C LEU A 441 -6.04 12.15 -23.38
N ILE A 442 -5.94 13.17 -22.54
CA ILE A 442 -5.29 13.14 -21.23
C ILE A 442 -6.36 13.21 -20.14
N TYR A 443 -6.22 12.40 -19.10
CA TYR A 443 -7.13 12.35 -17.97
C TYR A 443 -7.18 13.71 -17.24
N PRO A 444 -8.37 14.34 -17.08
CA PRO A 444 -8.48 15.67 -16.47
C PRO A 444 -7.89 15.78 -15.07
N ASN A 445 -8.03 14.74 -14.24
CA ASN A 445 -7.54 14.73 -12.86
C ASN A 445 -6.01 14.76 -12.72
N LEU A 446 -5.27 14.56 -13.81
CA LEU A 446 -3.80 14.70 -13.84
C LEU A 446 -3.35 16.12 -14.22
N LYS A 447 -4.28 17.00 -14.57
CA LYS A 447 -4.02 18.42 -14.89
C LYS A 447 -4.17 19.23 -13.60
N ALA A 448 -3.21 19.08 -12.69
CA ALA A 448 -3.27 19.69 -11.35
C ALA A 448 -2.32 20.87 -11.22
N ASN A 449 -2.70 21.88 -10.44
CA ASN A 449 -1.81 22.99 -10.10
C ASN A 449 -1.04 22.66 -8.81
N ILE A 450 0.29 22.64 -8.88
CA ILE A 450 1.13 22.37 -7.70
C ILE A 450 1.31 23.68 -6.92
N PRO A 451 0.90 23.76 -5.64
CA PRO A 451 1.06 24.95 -4.81
C PRO A 451 2.52 25.43 -4.70
N SER A 452 2.73 26.75 -4.54
CA SER A 452 4.08 27.35 -4.46
C SER A 452 4.89 26.86 -3.25
N GLU A 453 4.21 26.55 -2.14
CA GLU A 453 4.79 26.00 -0.91
C GLU A 453 5.65 24.75 -1.14
N TYR A 454 5.34 23.92 -2.14
CA TYR A 454 6.17 22.76 -2.50
C TYR A 454 7.50 23.15 -3.16
N PHE A 455 7.52 24.24 -3.93
CA PHE A 455 8.76 24.74 -4.52
C PHE A 455 9.60 25.48 -3.48
N GLU A 456 8.97 26.20 -2.55
CA GLU A 456 9.64 26.80 -1.39
C GLU A 456 10.28 25.73 -0.48
N LEU A 457 9.58 24.61 -0.28
CA LEU A 457 10.09 23.43 0.40
C LEU A 457 11.34 22.87 -0.31
N PHE A 458 11.32 22.78 -1.65
CA PHE A 458 12.50 22.34 -2.41
C PHE A 458 13.68 23.30 -2.20
N ASP A 459 13.44 24.60 -2.20
CA ASP A 459 14.47 25.61 -1.98
C ASP A 459 15.06 25.55 -0.58
N PHE A 460 14.24 25.28 0.45
CA PHE A 460 14.71 25.05 1.80
C PHE A 460 15.66 23.83 1.87
N PHE A 461 15.25 22.68 1.33
CA PHE A 461 16.06 21.46 1.39
C PHE A 461 17.34 21.51 0.54
N LYS A 462 17.45 22.41 -0.44
CA LYS A 462 18.73 22.68 -1.13
C LYS A 462 19.81 23.21 -0.18
N THR A 463 19.43 23.85 0.93
CA THR A 463 20.37 24.38 1.93
C THR A 463 20.79 23.35 2.98
N ILE A 464 20.08 22.23 3.06
CA ILE A 464 20.29 21.17 4.04
C ILE A 464 21.32 20.15 3.52
N PRO A 465 22.16 19.53 4.38
CA PRO A 465 23.09 18.50 3.92
C PRO A 465 22.36 17.32 3.23
N LYS A 466 22.95 16.81 2.15
CA LYS A 466 22.33 15.76 1.31
C LYS A 466 22.17 14.41 2.01
N THR A 467 22.95 14.18 3.06
CA THR A 467 22.97 12.92 3.81
C THR A 467 22.07 12.94 5.04
N GLU A 468 21.20 13.94 5.16
CA GLU A 468 20.16 13.99 6.17
C GLU A 468 18.86 13.41 5.62
N ARG A 469 18.17 12.57 6.40
CA ARG A 469 17.02 11.79 5.93
C ARG A 469 15.69 12.39 6.39
N ILE A 470 14.67 12.30 5.52
CA ILE A 470 13.33 12.89 5.72
C ILE A 470 12.27 11.79 5.83
N ALA A 471 11.54 11.73 6.94
CA ALA A 471 10.29 10.99 7.05
C ALA A 471 9.11 11.89 6.67
N ASN A 472 8.42 11.58 5.57
CA ASN A 472 7.24 12.34 5.13
C ASN A 472 5.94 11.67 5.61
N PHE A 473 5.07 12.46 6.21
CA PHE A 473 3.76 12.07 6.74
C PHE A 473 2.64 12.88 6.09
N PRO A 474 1.41 12.32 6.04
CA PRO A 474 0.98 11.05 6.66
C PRO A 474 1.36 9.79 5.86
N GLN A 475 1.57 8.67 6.57
CA GLN A 475 1.82 7.33 6.00
C GLN A 475 0.76 6.35 6.52
N TYR A 476 -0.48 6.56 6.13
CA TYR A 476 -1.63 5.90 6.76
C TYR A 476 -2.07 4.61 6.05
N THR A 477 -1.49 4.28 4.89
CA THR A 477 -1.90 3.14 4.07
C THR A 477 -0.69 2.42 3.51
N PHE A 478 -0.76 1.09 3.36
CA PHE A 478 0.36 0.30 2.84
C PHE A 478 0.60 0.50 1.33
N TRP A 479 -0.32 1.11 0.58
CA TRP A 479 -0.25 1.19 -0.90
C TRP A 479 0.75 2.21 -1.45
N GLY A 480 1.11 3.25 -0.68
CA GLY A 480 1.96 4.35 -1.17
C GLY A 480 1.33 5.19 -2.29
N TRP A 481 -0.01 5.25 -2.33
CA TRP A 481 -0.77 6.05 -3.27
C TRP A 481 -1.44 7.21 -2.54
N ASN A 482 -1.02 8.44 -2.83
CA ASN A 482 -1.43 9.62 -2.08
C ASN A 482 -2.45 10.45 -2.84
N TYR A 483 -3.40 11.05 -2.11
CA TYR A 483 -4.37 12.02 -2.62
C TYR A 483 -4.18 13.37 -1.91
N TYR A 484 -4.34 14.48 -2.62
CA TYR A 484 -4.14 15.82 -2.06
C TYR A 484 -5.35 16.73 -2.30
N LYS A 485 -5.59 17.68 -1.38
CA LYS A 485 -6.66 18.69 -1.45
C LYS A 485 -6.65 19.49 -2.77
N TRP A 486 -5.47 19.80 -3.30
CA TRP A 486 -5.29 20.54 -4.55
C TRP A 486 -5.36 19.66 -5.81
N GLY A 487 -5.66 18.37 -5.64
CA GLY A 487 -6.06 17.47 -6.72
C GLY A 487 -4.98 16.54 -7.28
N TYR A 488 -3.78 16.53 -6.72
CA TYR A 488 -2.84 15.45 -7.00
C TYR A 488 -3.34 14.10 -6.48
N ARG A 489 -3.08 13.07 -7.27
CA ARG A 489 -3.29 11.68 -6.90
C ARG A 489 -2.24 10.80 -7.58
N GLY A 490 -1.49 9.98 -6.87
CA GLY A 490 -0.42 9.18 -7.48
C GLY A 490 0.69 8.75 -6.54
N SER A 491 1.77 8.20 -7.13
CA SER A 491 2.90 7.58 -6.41
C SER A 491 3.79 8.58 -5.66
N GLY A 492 3.96 9.82 -6.13
CA GLY A 492 4.58 10.93 -5.41
C GLY A 492 5.41 11.84 -6.33
N PHE A 493 5.87 12.99 -5.84
CA PHE A 493 6.64 13.95 -6.68
C PHE A 493 7.77 14.70 -5.96
N LEU A 494 7.84 14.64 -4.62
CA LEU A 494 8.78 15.45 -3.81
C LEU A 494 10.24 15.18 -4.14
N TRP A 495 10.60 13.90 -4.31
CA TRP A 495 11.99 13.50 -4.52
C TRP A 495 12.57 14.04 -5.83
N TYR A 496 11.78 14.48 -6.81
CA TYR A 496 12.34 15.06 -8.03
C TYR A 496 12.97 16.45 -7.80
N GLY A 497 12.55 17.17 -6.76
CA GLY A 497 13.11 18.47 -6.36
C GLY A 497 14.06 18.40 -5.16
N ILE A 498 13.81 17.45 -4.23
CA ILE A 498 14.57 17.29 -2.98
C ILE A 498 15.74 16.32 -3.17
N GLU A 499 16.93 16.71 -2.70
CA GLU A 499 18.16 15.92 -2.86
C GLU A 499 18.30 14.82 -1.81
N GLN A 500 17.78 15.06 -0.61
CA GLN A 500 17.82 14.19 0.56
C GLN A 500 16.99 12.92 0.36
N PRO A 501 17.35 11.81 1.03
CA PRO A 501 16.50 10.62 1.07
C PRO A 501 15.17 10.87 1.76
N ILE A 502 14.09 10.41 1.12
CA ILE A 502 12.72 10.51 1.63
C ILE A 502 12.19 9.10 1.85
N LEU A 503 11.71 8.78 3.06
CA LEU A 503 11.12 7.47 3.37
C LEU A 503 9.68 7.34 2.86
N ASP A 504 9.50 7.59 1.57
CA ASP A 504 8.20 7.45 0.91
C ASP A 504 7.88 5.97 0.62
N ARG A 505 6.61 5.63 0.78
CA ARG A 505 6.06 4.28 0.61
C ARG A 505 6.09 3.78 -0.84
N ALA A 506 6.23 4.69 -1.80
CA ALA A 506 6.42 4.33 -3.21
C ALA A 506 7.66 3.44 -3.46
N PHE A 507 8.61 3.39 -2.50
CA PHE A 507 9.86 2.65 -2.62
C PHE A 507 9.83 1.23 -2.01
N ASP A 508 8.80 0.89 -1.23
CA ASP A 508 8.70 -0.38 -0.49
C ASP A 508 8.76 -1.63 -1.38
N VAL A 509 8.17 -1.55 -2.58
CA VAL A 509 8.08 -2.68 -3.53
C VAL A 509 9.45 -3.23 -3.93
N TRP A 510 10.51 -2.45 -3.75
CA TRP A 510 11.87 -2.77 -4.15
C TRP A 510 12.79 -3.09 -2.98
N ASN A 511 12.35 -2.87 -1.74
CA ASN A 511 13.21 -2.97 -0.57
C ASN A 511 12.45 -3.34 0.72
N VAL A 512 12.83 -4.48 1.33
CA VAL A 512 12.24 -4.98 2.57
C VAL A 512 12.51 -4.03 3.74
N GLN A 513 13.67 -3.38 3.79
CA GLN A 513 14.02 -2.49 4.90
C GLN A 513 13.13 -1.23 4.93
N ASN A 514 12.72 -0.69 3.77
CA ASN A 514 11.73 0.38 3.68
C ASN A 514 10.35 -0.07 4.20
N GLU A 515 9.89 -1.26 3.81
CA GLU A 515 8.63 -1.82 4.31
C GLU A 515 8.69 -2.06 5.83
N ASN A 516 9.85 -2.50 6.35
CA ASN A 516 10.07 -2.67 7.79
C ASN A 516 10.09 -1.34 8.55
N TYR A 517 10.73 -0.30 7.99
CA TYR A 517 10.62 1.05 8.54
C TYR A 517 9.15 1.48 8.65
N TYR A 518 8.37 1.26 7.60
CA TYR A 518 6.94 1.60 7.63
C TYR A 518 6.21 0.87 8.75
N LYS A 519 6.45 -0.44 8.93
CA LYS A 519 5.85 -1.21 10.04
C LYS A 519 6.23 -0.64 11.40
N ASP A 520 7.52 -0.33 11.60
CA ASP A 520 8.03 0.24 12.85
C ASP A 520 7.42 1.62 13.16
N VAL A 521 7.42 2.54 12.19
CA VAL A 521 6.93 3.91 12.40
C VAL A 521 5.41 3.95 12.51
N SER A 522 4.73 3.08 11.77
CA SER A 522 3.29 2.85 11.87
C SER A 522 2.90 2.37 13.26
N TYR A 523 3.60 1.37 13.80
CA TYR A 523 3.36 0.93 15.17
C TYR A 523 3.62 2.05 16.19
N ALA A 524 4.74 2.75 16.04
CA ALA A 524 5.13 3.79 16.98
C ALA A 524 4.17 4.99 17.01
N LEU A 525 3.70 5.43 15.84
CA LEU A 525 2.76 6.54 15.72
C LEU A 525 1.39 6.17 16.29
N TYR A 526 0.84 5.03 15.90
CA TYR A 526 -0.54 4.68 16.25
C TYR A 526 -0.67 4.13 17.67
N SER A 527 0.44 3.71 18.30
CA SER A 527 0.50 3.43 19.74
C SER A 527 0.54 4.68 20.63
N LYS A 528 0.65 5.88 20.03
CA LYS A 528 0.77 7.17 20.74
C LYS A 528 1.92 7.20 21.76
N ASN A 529 2.95 6.37 21.57
CA ASN A 529 4.08 6.27 22.47
C ASN A 529 5.25 7.13 21.97
N GLU A 530 5.45 8.28 22.63
CA GLU A 530 6.48 9.26 22.27
C GLU A 530 7.90 8.67 22.23
N GLN A 531 8.25 7.83 23.21
CA GLN A 531 9.59 7.25 23.30
C GLN A 531 9.83 6.24 22.16
N ILE A 532 8.86 5.36 21.88
CA ILE A 532 8.97 4.39 20.78
C ILE A 532 9.08 5.15 19.45
N PHE A 533 8.30 6.21 19.25
CA PHE A 533 8.37 7.04 18.05
C PHE A 533 9.75 7.66 17.87
N TYR A 534 10.28 8.32 18.90
CA TYR A 534 11.63 8.87 18.87
C TYR A 534 12.72 7.80 18.65
N ASP A 535 12.57 6.61 19.22
CA ASP A 535 13.50 5.50 19.04
C ASP A 535 13.51 4.95 17.62
N VAL A 536 12.38 4.99 16.91
CA VAL A 536 12.29 4.66 15.48
C VAL A 536 13.01 5.74 14.66
N LEU A 537 12.78 7.02 14.95
CA LEU A 537 13.50 8.12 14.29
C LEU A 537 15.02 7.97 14.44
N ASN A 538 15.49 7.57 15.63
CA ASN A 538 16.91 7.30 15.88
C ASN A 538 17.43 6.05 15.18
N LYS A 539 16.70 4.93 15.25
CA LYS A 539 17.07 3.65 14.61
C LYS A 539 17.36 3.85 13.12
N TYR A 540 16.55 4.66 12.45
CA TYR A 540 16.63 4.91 11.01
C TYR A 540 17.30 6.24 10.65
N GLN A 541 17.92 6.93 11.63
CA GLN A 541 18.67 8.18 11.43
C GLN A 541 17.86 9.26 10.70
N ILE A 542 16.61 9.45 11.10
CA ILE A 542 15.70 10.44 10.52
C ILE A 542 16.03 11.80 11.12
N ASN A 543 16.56 12.69 10.29
CA ASN A 543 16.94 14.04 10.71
C ASN A 543 15.77 15.02 10.62
N TRP A 544 14.81 14.75 9.73
CA TRP A 544 13.69 15.64 9.46
C TRP A 544 12.38 14.87 9.42
N VAL A 545 11.36 15.43 10.06
CA VAL A 545 9.97 14.99 9.91
C VAL A 545 9.24 16.06 9.09
N LEU A 546 8.67 15.66 7.97
CA LEU A 546 7.85 16.51 7.11
C LEU A 546 6.39 16.08 7.28
N LEU A 547 5.56 16.98 7.80
CA LEU A 547 4.13 16.79 7.94
C LEU A 547 3.39 17.62 6.89
N ASP A 548 2.73 16.95 5.94
CA ASP A 548 1.93 17.60 4.91
C ASP A 548 0.43 17.45 5.19
N THR A 549 -0.21 18.55 5.60
CA THR A 549 -1.64 18.59 5.93
C THR A 549 -2.55 18.72 4.69
N ASN A 550 -1.96 18.78 3.48
CA ASN A 550 -2.71 18.74 2.22
C ASN A 550 -3.07 17.32 1.79
N VAL A 551 -2.45 16.29 2.36
CA VAL A 551 -2.81 14.89 2.07
C VAL A 551 -4.18 14.58 2.64
N ILE A 552 -4.99 13.86 1.87
CA ILE A 552 -6.35 13.44 2.23
C ILE A 552 -6.50 11.93 2.09
N GLN A 553 -7.39 11.37 2.91
CA GLN A 553 -7.91 10.03 2.69
C GLN A 553 -9.25 10.13 1.95
N PRO A 554 -9.41 9.49 0.77
CA PRO A 554 -10.68 9.44 0.08
C PRO A 554 -11.79 8.85 0.96
N GLU A 555 -13.04 9.24 0.70
CA GLU A 555 -14.24 8.83 1.46
C GLU A 555 -14.35 9.37 2.89
N GLY A 556 -13.52 10.37 3.26
CA GLY A 556 -13.77 11.21 4.44
C GLY A 556 -13.33 10.62 5.78
N VAL A 557 -12.57 9.53 5.79
CA VAL A 557 -12.03 8.91 7.00
C VAL A 557 -10.77 9.64 7.47
N LEU A 558 -10.95 10.87 7.96
CA LEU A 558 -9.87 11.77 8.38
C LEU A 558 -9.07 11.20 9.56
N GLU A 559 -9.73 10.40 10.41
CA GLU A 559 -9.15 9.74 11.58
C GLU A 559 -8.01 8.80 11.20
N SER A 560 -7.94 8.33 9.96
CA SER A 560 -6.84 7.44 9.52
C SER A 560 -5.52 8.17 9.33
N LEU A 561 -5.54 9.49 9.07
CA LEU A 561 -4.34 10.28 8.77
C LEU A 561 -3.49 10.60 10.00
N TYR A 562 -4.09 10.60 11.21
CA TYR A 562 -3.42 10.87 12.49
C TYR A 562 -2.65 12.21 12.53
N ILE A 563 -3.11 13.24 11.79
CA ILE A 563 -2.37 14.51 11.67
C ILE A 563 -2.25 15.20 13.04
N SER A 564 -3.35 15.32 13.78
CA SER A 564 -3.39 16.00 15.08
C SER A 564 -2.58 15.24 16.12
N GLU A 565 -2.70 13.91 16.13
CA GLU A 565 -1.98 13.01 17.03
C GLU A 565 -0.47 13.05 16.75
N LEU A 566 -0.07 13.00 15.49
CA LEU A 566 1.33 13.14 15.09
C LEU A 566 1.88 14.51 15.50
N GLN A 567 1.12 15.59 15.26
CA GLN A 567 1.56 16.92 15.66
C GLN A 567 1.75 17.00 17.19
N ALA A 568 0.84 16.44 17.99
CA ALA A 568 0.96 16.38 19.43
C ALA A 568 2.22 15.59 19.88
N LEU A 569 2.51 14.45 19.24
CA LEU A 569 3.72 13.65 19.52
C LEU A 569 5.03 14.38 19.16
N LEU A 570 5.01 15.18 18.09
CA LEU A 570 6.17 15.96 17.67
C LEU A 570 6.41 17.16 18.60
N GLU A 571 5.33 17.81 19.05
CA GLU A 571 5.40 18.99 19.92
C GLU A 571 5.64 18.65 21.40
N SER A 572 5.27 17.45 21.86
CA SER A 572 5.54 17.00 23.24
C SER A 572 7.01 16.61 23.46
N ASN A 573 7.72 16.20 22.41
CA ASN A 573 9.09 15.72 22.51
C ASN A 573 10.12 16.85 22.37
N PRO A 574 10.90 17.18 23.42
CA PRO A 574 11.87 18.27 23.37
C PRO A 574 13.03 18.05 22.38
N LYS A 575 13.21 16.82 21.88
CA LYS A 575 14.22 16.48 20.86
C LYS A 575 13.71 16.62 19.43
N VAL A 576 12.47 17.07 19.25
CA VAL A 576 11.88 17.36 17.95
C VAL A 576 11.45 18.82 17.94
N VAL A 577 12.00 19.61 17.02
CA VAL A 577 11.82 21.07 17.00
C VAL A 577 11.27 21.50 15.65
N LEU A 578 10.18 22.28 15.64
CA LEU A 578 9.66 22.88 14.42
C LEU A 578 10.72 23.83 13.84
N ALA A 579 11.17 23.55 12.62
CA ALA A 579 12.21 24.33 11.95
C ALA A 579 11.63 25.32 10.94
N LYS A 580 10.57 24.92 10.22
CA LYS A 580 9.95 25.76 9.19
C LYS A 580 8.51 25.33 8.88
N GLU A 581 7.71 26.27 8.40
CA GLU A 581 6.33 26.06 7.92
C GLU A 581 6.15 26.75 6.57
N PHE A 582 5.51 26.06 5.63
CA PHE A 582 5.16 26.52 4.28
C PHE A 582 3.69 26.20 4.04
N GLY A 583 2.81 27.16 4.35
CA GLY A 583 1.36 26.94 4.30
C GLY A 583 0.93 25.66 5.02
N GLY A 584 0.45 24.66 4.28
CA GLY A 584 0.00 23.38 4.84
C GLY A 584 1.11 22.40 5.26
N ILE A 585 2.39 22.74 5.06
CA ILE A 585 3.54 21.84 5.24
C ILE A 585 4.40 22.30 6.43
N LYS A 586 4.59 21.43 7.42
CA LYS A 586 5.46 21.67 8.58
C LYS A 586 6.69 20.77 8.54
N VAL A 587 7.87 21.34 8.81
CA VAL A 587 9.14 20.63 8.81
C VAL A 587 9.79 20.73 10.19
N TYR A 588 10.01 19.58 10.83
CA TYR A 588 10.61 19.46 12.15
C TYR A 588 12.03 18.88 12.04
N LYS A 589 12.97 19.44 12.79
CA LYS A 589 14.32 18.88 12.98
C LYS A 589 14.30 17.91 14.16
N VAL A 590 14.90 16.74 13.96
CA VAL A 590 15.10 15.73 15.00
C VAL A 590 16.54 15.81 15.51
N ILE A 591 16.71 15.93 16.83
CA ILE A 591 18.00 15.87 17.50
C ILE A 591 18.31 14.39 17.77
N LEU A 592 19.12 13.77 16.91
CA LEU A 592 19.50 12.36 17.01
C LEU A 592 20.48 12.10 18.17
N ASN A 593 20.40 10.92 18.79
CA ASN A 593 21.36 10.44 19.78
C ASN A 593 22.73 10.15 19.13
N TYR A 594 22.74 9.76 17.86
CA TYR A 594 23.95 9.52 17.06
C TYR A 594 24.01 10.54 15.93
N PHE A 595 25.18 11.15 15.74
CA PHE A 595 25.41 12.13 14.67
C PHE A 595 26.12 11.43 13.49
N PRO A 596 25.39 10.82 12.54
CA PRO A 596 26.02 10.21 11.38
C PRO A 596 26.76 11.25 10.55
N GLN A 597 27.99 10.93 10.19
CA GLN A 597 28.76 11.70 9.21
C GLN A 597 28.69 10.99 7.87
N ASN A 598 27.86 11.48 6.95
CA ASN A 598 27.58 10.83 5.66
C ASN A 598 27.05 9.38 5.84
N PHE A 599 26.01 9.22 6.66
CA PHE A 599 25.41 7.92 7.07
C PHE A 599 26.33 6.99 7.89
N LEU A 600 27.58 7.36 8.12
CA LEU A 600 28.55 6.54 8.87
C LEU A 600 28.60 6.96 10.33
N TYR A 601 28.63 5.99 11.23
CA TYR A 601 28.81 6.23 12.66
C TYR A 601 29.39 5.00 13.36
N PHE A 602 29.99 5.20 14.52
CA PHE A 602 30.22 4.15 15.50
C PHE A 602 29.11 4.24 16.54
N PRO A 603 28.38 3.14 16.81
CA PRO A 603 27.54 3.09 18.00
C PRO A 603 28.47 3.24 19.21
N GLY A 604 28.15 4.14 20.14
CA GLY A 604 28.94 4.30 21.37
C GLY A 604 28.99 2.98 22.14
N ILE A 605 30.08 2.73 22.87
CA ILE A 605 30.22 1.53 23.73
C ILE A 605 29.16 1.52 24.85
N THR A 606 28.52 2.66 25.13
CA THR A 606 27.37 2.77 26.03
C THR A 606 26.04 2.49 25.33
N SER A 607 25.83 1.24 24.92
CA SER A 607 24.54 0.53 24.90
C SER A 607 24.72 -0.70 24.03
N ASP A 608 24.70 -1.86 24.68
CA ASP A 608 24.73 -3.19 24.10
C ASP A 608 23.77 -3.31 22.91
N TYR A 609 24.33 -3.40 21.71
CA TYR A 609 23.61 -3.87 20.52
C TYR A 609 24.39 -5.00 19.86
N ASN A 610 24.62 -6.07 20.61
CA ASN A 610 24.54 -7.38 19.98
C ASN A 610 23.04 -7.69 19.85
N VAL A 611 22.48 -7.40 18.67
CA VAL A 611 21.39 -8.15 17.98
C VAL A 611 20.42 -8.83 18.96
N ILE A 612 19.16 -8.43 19.11
CA ILE A 612 18.07 -8.58 18.13
C ILE A 612 16.95 -7.59 18.56
N ARG A 613 16.71 -6.45 17.90
CA ARG A 613 15.33 -5.95 17.88
C ARG A 613 14.62 -6.97 17.01
N GLY A 614 13.96 -7.96 17.61
CA GLY A 614 13.23 -8.97 16.86
C GLY A 614 12.32 -8.20 15.92
N ASP A 615 12.60 -8.29 14.63
CA ASP A 615 11.73 -7.72 13.63
C ASP A 615 10.38 -8.37 13.91
N VAL A 616 9.30 -7.59 13.99
CA VAL A 616 7.96 -8.15 14.29
C VAL A 616 7.67 -9.31 13.32
N SER A 617 8.24 -9.26 12.12
CA SER A 617 8.27 -10.33 11.11
C SER A 617 8.96 -11.65 11.57
N GLU A 618 10.12 -11.61 12.22
CA GLU A 618 10.83 -12.79 12.75
C GLU A 618 10.12 -13.38 13.97
N ILE A 619 9.58 -12.52 14.84
CA ILE A 619 8.79 -12.94 16.00
C ILE A 619 7.50 -13.65 15.55
N ASN A 620 6.84 -13.13 14.52
CA ASN A 620 5.61 -13.71 13.96
C ASN A 620 5.85 -15.05 13.24
N ALA A 621 7.05 -15.27 12.68
CA ALA A 621 7.40 -16.50 11.97
C ALA A 621 7.59 -17.72 12.92
N GLY A 622 7.81 -17.47 14.22
CA GLY A 622 7.98 -18.51 15.23
C GLY A 622 6.68 -18.95 15.92
N ILE A 623 5.53 -18.36 15.56
CA ILE A 623 4.24 -18.67 16.18
C ILE A 623 3.68 -19.97 15.62
N VAL A 624 3.42 -20.93 16.51
CA VAL A 624 2.82 -22.23 16.16
C VAL A 624 1.66 -22.51 17.11
N GLN A 625 0.51 -22.87 16.55
CA GLN A 625 -0.61 -23.37 17.33
C GLN A 625 -0.32 -24.78 17.84
N ASN A 626 -0.57 -25.03 19.12
CA ASN A 626 -0.34 -26.33 19.75
C ASN A 626 -1.64 -27.14 19.83
N GLY A 627 -2.20 -27.58 18.70
CA GLY A 627 -3.28 -28.59 18.68
C GLY A 627 -4.49 -28.31 19.60
N GLY A 628 -4.87 -27.04 19.76
CA GLY A 628 -5.95 -26.62 20.66
C GLY A 628 -5.55 -26.42 22.15
N GLU A 629 -4.30 -26.62 22.54
CA GLU A 629 -3.74 -26.34 23.88
C GLU A 629 -3.24 -24.89 24.05
N GLY A 630 -3.30 -24.07 23.00
CA GLY A 630 -2.82 -22.68 22.98
C GLY A 630 -1.86 -22.44 21.80
N TYR A 631 -0.89 -21.54 21.97
CA TYR A 631 0.14 -21.25 20.97
C TYR A 631 1.52 -21.15 21.61
N SER A 632 2.58 -21.19 20.80
CA SER A 632 3.94 -20.98 21.28
C SER A 632 4.75 -20.11 20.33
N VAL A 633 5.69 -19.34 20.89
CA VAL A 633 6.67 -18.54 20.15
C VAL A 633 8.02 -19.26 20.26
N ASN A 634 8.51 -19.78 19.14
CA ASN A 634 9.78 -20.50 19.08
C ASN A 634 10.97 -19.53 18.89
N PHE A 635 12.05 -19.77 19.62
CA PHE A 635 13.31 -19.06 19.44
C PHE A 635 14.27 -19.82 18.53
N SER A 636 15.10 -19.09 17.79
CA SER A 636 16.13 -19.68 16.91
C SER A 636 17.26 -20.37 17.70
N ALA A 637 17.50 -19.95 18.95
CA ALA A 637 18.42 -20.57 19.90
C ALA A 637 17.81 -20.62 21.31
N PRO A 638 18.13 -21.63 22.14
CA PRO A 638 17.65 -21.70 23.52
C PRO A 638 18.17 -20.52 24.35
N LEU A 639 17.27 -19.89 25.12
CA LEU A 639 17.60 -18.81 26.04
C LEU A 639 17.78 -19.38 27.46
N LYS A 640 18.90 -19.02 28.11
CA LYS A 640 19.12 -19.26 29.55
C LYS A 640 18.57 -18.08 30.33
N ILE A 641 17.51 -18.31 31.10
CA ILE A 641 16.88 -17.26 31.91
C ILE A 641 16.30 -17.82 33.20
N SER A 642 16.38 -17.08 34.30
CA SER A 642 15.79 -17.51 35.58
C SER A 642 14.27 -17.30 35.59
N LYS A 643 13.54 -18.06 36.42
CA LYS A 643 12.08 -17.87 36.62
C LYS A 643 11.75 -16.43 37.08
N LYS A 644 12.57 -15.87 37.96
CA LYS A 644 12.44 -14.49 38.47
C LYS A 644 12.60 -13.46 37.35
N ASP A 645 13.53 -13.68 36.41
CA ASP A 645 13.74 -12.77 35.28
C ASP A 645 12.58 -12.82 34.28
N ILE A 646 11.99 -14.00 34.04
CA ILE A 646 10.78 -14.14 33.21
C ILE A 646 9.63 -13.33 33.82
N LEU A 647 9.38 -13.53 35.12
CA LEU A 647 8.35 -12.81 35.87
C LEU A 647 8.59 -11.29 35.81
N THR A 648 9.81 -10.86 36.12
CA THR A 648 10.21 -9.45 36.12
C THR A 648 10.03 -8.85 34.72
N LYS A 649 10.53 -9.50 33.66
CA LYS A 649 10.35 -9.04 32.28
C LYS A 649 8.87 -8.95 31.89
N TYR A 650 8.02 -9.88 32.30
CA TYR A 650 6.60 -9.86 31.97
C TYR A 650 5.89 -8.64 32.54
N PHE A 651 6.04 -8.41 33.84
CA PHE A 651 5.41 -7.29 34.53
C PHE A 651 6.07 -5.93 34.24
N GLU A 652 7.37 -5.90 33.91
CA GLU A 652 8.05 -4.66 33.51
C GLU A 652 7.70 -4.24 32.08
N ALA A 653 7.54 -5.20 31.16
CA ALA A 653 7.33 -4.92 29.74
C ALA A 653 5.86 -4.65 29.40
N GLU A 654 4.92 -5.42 29.95
CA GLU A 654 3.50 -5.25 29.65
C GLU A 654 2.86 -4.17 30.52
N ASN A 655 1.84 -3.49 29.97
CA ASN A 655 1.01 -2.57 30.77
C ASN A 655 -0.09 -3.30 31.53
N THR A 656 -0.53 -4.44 30.99
CA THR A 656 -1.64 -5.24 31.52
C THR A 656 -1.33 -6.72 31.38
N VAL A 657 -1.66 -7.50 32.39
CA VAL A 657 -1.44 -8.94 32.48
C VAL A 657 -2.78 -9.66 32.63
N LEU A 658 -2.86 -10.87 32.10
CA LEU A 658 -4.04 -11.72 32.23
C LEU A 658 -4.05 -12.39 33.61
N ALA A 659 -5.21 -12.38 34.28
CA ALA A 659 -5.43 -13.12 35.51
C ALA A 659 -6.81 -13.80 35.51
N GLU A 660 -6.99 -14.78 36.39
CA GLU A 660 -8.24 -15.51 36.59
C GLU A 660 -8.69 -15.41 38.05
N VAL A 661 -9.98 -15.17 38.26
CA VAL A 661 -10.56 -15.01 39.59
C VAL A 661 -11.17 -16.32 40.05
N PHE A 662 -10.70 -16.79 41.19
CA PHE A 662 -11.25 -17.93 41.91
C PHE A 662 -11.88 -17.45 43.21
N ALA A 663 -13.01 -18.04 43.58
CA ALA A 663 -13.62 -17.80 44.88
C ALA A 663 -14.08 -19.11 45.51
N LYS A 664 -14.04 -19.15 46.84
CA LYS A 664 -14.71 -20.18 47.65
C LYS A 664 -15.39 -19.54 48.85
N LEU A 665 -16.46 -20.17 49.32
CA LEU A 665 -17.16 -19.77 50.53
C LEU A 665 -17.08 -20.89 51.57
N GLU A 666 -16.48 -20.59 52.72
CA GLU A 666 -16.28 -21.56 53.81
C GLU A 666 -16.64 -20.90 55.14
N ASN A 667 -17.60 -21.49 55.88
CA ASN A 667 -18.06 -20.98 57.19
C ASN A 667 -18.46 -19.47 57.18
N ALA A 668 -19.24 -19.04 56.19
CA ALA A 668 -19.65 -17.64 55.99
C ALA A 668 -18.46 -16.66 55.78
N SER A 669 -17.30 -17.18 55.36
CA SER A 669 -16.17 -16.39 54.93
C SER A 669 -15.86 -16.63 53.45
N LEU A 670 -15.86 -15.55 52.67
CA LEU A 670 -15.48 -15.55 51.27
C LEU A 670 -13.97 -15.40 51.16
N ASP A 671 -13.35 -16.28 50.39
CA ASP A 671 -11.92 -16.23 50.08
C ASP A 671 -11.78 -16.13 48.57
N ILE A 672 -11.26 -14.97 48.11
CA ILE A 672 -11.03 -14.67 46.70
C ILE A 672 -9.53 -14.80 46.43
N LYS A 673 -9.20 -15.56 45.39
CA LYS A 673 -7.86 -15.74 44.85
C LYS A 673 -7.78 -15.20 43.43
N ILE A 674 -6.69 -14.52 43.13
CA ILE A 674 -6.36 -14.07 41.78
C ILE A 674 -5.14 -14.84 41.31
N ALA A 675 -5.33 -15.63 40.26
CA ALA A 675 -4.29 -16.41 39.61
C ALA A 675 -3.77 -15.67 38.38
N TYR A 676 -2.57 -15.09 38.47
CA TYR A 676 -1.90 -14.42 37.34
C TYR A 676 -1.40 -15.48 36.36
N LYS A 677 -1.82 -15.35 35.10
CA LYS A 677 -1.45 -16.25 34.01
C LYS A 677 -0.12 -15.79 33.43
N ILE A 678 0.94 -16.56 33.69
CA ILE A 678 2.29 -16.23 33.26
C ILE A 678 2.71 -17.18 32.15
N PRO A 679 3.22 -16.67 31.01
CA PRO A 679 3.68 -17.55 29.94
C PRO A 679 4.81 -18.48 30.42
N SER A 680 4.75 -19.76 30.05
CA SER A 680 5.72 -20.80 30.40
C SER A 680 5.96 -21.10 31.90
N LEU A 681 5.25 -20.42 32.82
CA LEU A 681 5.36 -20.66 34.27
C LEU A 681 4.00 -21.08 34.84
N PRO A 682 3.97 -21.82 35.98
CA PRO A 682 2.72 -22.06 36.71
C PRO A 682 2.05 -20.76 37.14
N ASP A 683 0.73 -20.79 37.27
CA ASP A 683 -0.06 -19.65 37.72
C ASP A 683 0.42 -19.14 39.08
N GLN A 684 0.45 -17.82 39.24
CA GLN A 684 0.85 -17.18 40.49
C GLN A 684 -0.37 -16.66 41.24
N GLU A 685 -0.61 -17.19 42.42
CA GLU A 685 -1.82 -16.89 43.19
C GLU A 685 -1.56 -15.79 44.24
N VAL A 686 -2.44 -14.78 44.26
CA VAL A 686 -2.54 -13.80 45.34
C VAL A 686 -3.91 -13.98 45.99
N SER A 687 -3.93 -14.28 47.30
CA SER A 687 -5.17 -14.34 48.08
C SER A 687 -5.47 -12.96 48.67
N LEU A 688 -6.74 -12.54 48.56
CA LEU A 688 -7.24 -11.28 49.12
C LEU A 688 -7.52 -11.35 50.63
N GLY A 689 -7.25 -12.48 51.26
CA GLY A 689 -7.64 -12.74 52.63
C GLY A 689 -9.12 -13.14 52.76
N LYS A 690 -9.50 -13.51 53.98
CA LYS A 690 -10.84 -14.02 54.31
C LYS A 690 -11.78 -12.87 54.67
N ILE A 691 -12.78 -12.63 53.84
CA ILE A 691 -13.84 -11.64 54.08
C ILE A 691 -14.93 -12.34 54.89
N ALA A 692 -15.18 -11.89 56.13
CA ALA A 692 -16.16 -12.51 57.04
C ALA A 692 -17.58 -11.94 56.85
N ASN A 693 -18.59 -12.66 57.38
CA ASN A 693 -20.01 -12.28 57.39
C ASN A 693 -20.68 -12.22 56.00
N ILE A 694 -20.31 -13.10 55.08
CA ILE A 694 -20.97 -13.24 53.78
C ILE A 694 -21.93 -14.43 53.84
N SER A 695 -23.23 -14.19 53.62
CA SER A 695 -24.26 -15.23 53.68
C SER A 695 -24.09 -16.22 52.52
N ALA A 696 -24.46 -17.49 52.75
CA ALA A 696 -24.26 -18.57 51.79
C ALA A 696 -25.10 -18.53 50.50
N MET A 697 -25.78 -17.41 50.22
CA MET A 697 -26.64 -17.22 49.05
C MET A 697 -26.57 -15.81 48.45
N ASP A 698 -25.56 -15.00 48.80
CA ASP A 698 -25.45 -13.66 48.23
C ASP A 698 -24.88 -13.74 46.80
N ASN A 699 -25.66 -13.32 45.82
CA ASN A 699 -25.12 -12.95 44.50
C ASN A 699 -24.17 -11.79 44.75
N LEU A 700 -22.93 -11.85 44.28
CA LEU A 700 -21.95 -10.79 44.46
C LEU A 700 -21.38 -10.36 43.11
N ILE A 701 -20.99 -9.09 42.99
CA ILE A 701 -20.36 -8.57 41.79
C ILE A 701 -18.99 -8.04 42.17
N LEU A 702 -17.94 -8.66 41.64
CA LEU A 702 -16.58 -8.18 41.78
C LEU A 702 -16.26 -7.23 40.63
N ALA A 703 -16.06 -5.95 40.93
CA ALA A 703 -15.50 -4.99 40.00
C ALA A 703 -13.98 -4.93 40.14
N VAL A 704 -13.31 -4.97 38.99
CA VAL A 704 -11.86 -4.87 38.87
C VAL A 704 -11.53 -3.57 38.12
N ASN A 705 -10.82 -2.65 38.77
CA ASN A 705 -10.40 -1.35 38.23
C ASN A 705 -11.54 -0.53 37.59
N SER A 706 -12.75 -0.62 38.18
CA SER A 706 -13.92 0.12 37.72
C SER A 706 -14.41 -0.17 36.30
N SER A 707 -13.85 -1.17 35.61
CA SER A 707 -14.12 -1.41 34.18
C SER A 707 -14.47 -2.85 33.82
N GLN A 708 -14.16 -3.81 34.68
CA GLN A 708 -14.46 -5.23 34.46
C GLN A 708 -15.29 -5.75 35.63
N PHE A 709 -16.41 -6.40 35.34
CA PHE A 709 -17.37 -6.86 36.35
C PHE A 709 -17.55 -8.38 36.24
N ILE A 710 -17.28 -9.11 37.32
CA ILE A 710 -17.45 -10.56 37.43
C ILE A 710 -18.60 -10.85 38.38
N HIS A 711 -19.59 -11.61 37.91
CA HIS A 711 -20.65 -12.15 38.75
C HIS A 711 -20.17 -13.40 39.48
N LEU A 712 -20.24 -13.38 40.81
CA LEU A 712 -19.89 -14.49 41.68
C LEU A 712 -21.17 -15.21 42.14
N ASP A 713 -21.85 -15.87 41.20
CA ASP A 713 -23.11 -16.56 41.50
C ASP A 713 -22.86 -18.01 41.96
N ASN A 714 -23.65 -18.48 42.92
CA ASN A 714 -23.60 -19.85 43.45
C ASN A 714 -22.18 -20.27 43.91
N ILE A 715 -21.66 -19.59 44.95
CA ILE A 715 -20.30 -19.81 45.44
C ILE A 715 -20.16 -21.17 46.13
N ALA A 716 -19.25 -21.99 45.62
CA ALA A 716 -19.00 -23.33 46.14
C ALA A 716 -18.09 -23.29 47.38
N ASN A 717 -18.08 -24.38 48.14
CA ASN A 717 -17.15 -24.60 49.26
C ASN A 717 -15.73 -25.01 48.81
N ILE A 718 -15.51 -25.13 47.50
CA ILE A 718 -14.22 -25.35 46.85
C ILE A 718 -13.92 -24.18 45.91
N TYR A 719 -12.64 -23.91 45.63
CA TYR A 719 -12.28 -22.87 44.68
C TYR A 719 -12.85 -23.20 43.30
N LYS A 720 -13.67 -22.27 42.79
CA LYS A 720 -14.24 -22.32 41.46
C LYS A 720 -13.77 -21.07 40.70
N SER A 721 -13.47 -21.22 39.42
CA SER A 721 -13.18 -20.09 38.53
C SER A 721 -14.49 -19.36 38.19
N TYR A 722 -14.45 -18.03 38.24
CA TYR A 722 -15.57 -17.14 37.92
C TYR A 722 -15.35 -16.32 36.66
N GLY A 723 -14.13 -16.28 36.14
CA GLY A 723 -13.82 -15.55 34.92
C GLY A 723 -12.40 -14.99 34.90
N ARG A 724 -12.00 -14.53 33.71
CA ARG A 724 -10.71 -13.92 33.47
C ARG A 724 -10.84 -12.40 33.47
N VAL A 725 -9.80 -11.73 33.97
CA VAL A 725 -9.69 -10.27 34.03
C VAL A 725 -8.32 -9.82 33.58
N LEU A 726 -8.27 -8.61 33.06
CA LEU A 726 -7.06 -7.89 32.69
C LEU A 726 -6.64 -7.01 33.86
N MET A 727 -5.50 -7.32 34.47
CA MET A 727 -4.94 -6.58 35.60
C MET A 727 -3.84 -5.64 35.10
N PRO A 728 -3.78 -4.38 35.52
CA PRO A 728 -2.60 -3.54 35.36
C PRO A 728 -1.34 -4.24 35.92
N ALA A 729 -0.26 -4.19 35.16
CA ALA A 729 0.98 -4.87 35.55
C ALA A 729 1.74 -4.10 36.64
N ARG A 730 1.71 -2.76 36.58
CA ARG A 730 2.62 -1.88 37.34
C ARG A 730 1.91 -0.90 38.29
N THR A 731 0.59 -0.78 38.18
CA THR A 731 -0.19 0.11 39.02
C THR A 731 -1.06 -0.68 39.99
N ASP A 732 -1.35 -0.04 41.11
CA ASP A 732 -2.29 -0.53 42.11
C ASP A 732 -3.62 -0.91 41.45
N THR A 733 -4.12 -2.09 41.79
CA THR A 733 -5.41 -2.59 41.30
C THR A 733 -6.43 -2.51 42.42
N VAL A 734 -7.50 -1.76 42.17
CA VAL A 734 -8.61 -1.64 43.12
C VAL A 734 -9.66 -2.70 42.79
N LEU A 735 -10.03 -3.48 43.80
CA LEU A 735 -11.04 -4.51 43.73
C LEU A 735 -12.19 -4.13 44.64
N ASN A 736 -13.36 -3.96 44.07
CA ASN A 736 -14.58 -3.60 44.79
C ASN A 736 -15.57 -4.76 44.66
N LEU A 737 -15.99 -5.30 45.78
CA LEU A 737 -17.02 -6.33 45.85
C LEU A 737 -18.34 -5.65 46.21
N TYR A 738 -19.36 -5.85 45.39
CA TYR A 738 -20.70 -5.32 45.58
C TYR A 738 -21.70 -6.43 45.87
N ASN A 739 -22.79 -6.07 46.54
CA ASN A 739 -23.95 -6.94 46.63
C ASN A 739 -24.59 -7.05 45.24
N GLY A 740 -24.86 -8.27 44.77
CA GLY A 740 -25.50 -8.52 43.49
C GLY A 740 -27.01 -8.31 43.50
N ASN A 741 -27.60 -8.05 44.67
CA ASN A 741 -28.98 -7.60 44.80
C ASN A 741 -29.01 -6.07 44.92
N ALA A 742 -29.77 -5.42 44.02
CA ALA A 742 -29.91 -3.97 44.05
C ALA A 742 -30.74 -3.51 45.24
N ASP A 743 -30.27 -2.49 45.96
CA ASP A 743 -30.98 -1.89 47.10
C ASP A 743 -31.98 -0.81 46.67
N TYR A 744 -31.77 -0.23 45.48
CA TYR A 744 -32.62 0.76 44.85
C TYR A 744 -32.74 0.51 43.35
N VAL A 745 -33.98 0.57 42.85
CA VAL A 745 -34.31 0.40 41.43
C VAL A 745 -35.17 1.58 40.98
N LYS A 746 -34.72 2.31 39.97
CA LYS A 746 -35.47 3.37 39.31
C LYS A 746 -35.89 2.92 37.91
N LYS A 747 -37.20 2.79 37.68
CA LYS A 747 -37.76 2.53 36.35
C LYS A 747 -38.16 3.83 35.67
N PHE A 748 -37.90 3.93 34.37
CA PHE A 748 -38.30 5.04 33.53
C PHE A 748 -39.42 4.58 32.58
N ASP A 749 -40.50 5.36 32.49
CA ASP A 749 -41.66 5.04 31.65
C ASP A 749 -41.52 5.71 30.26
N PRO A 750 -41.45 4.93 29.16
CA PRO A 750 -41.27 5.42 27.79
C PRO A 750 -42.22 6.54 27.34
N LYS A 751 -43.42 6.63 27.93
CA LYS A 751 -44.40 7.64 27.55
C LYS A 751 -43.96 9.08 27.81
N TYR A 752 -43.00 9.29 28.71
CA TYR A 752 -42.49 10.63 29.04
C TYR A 752 -41.26 11.03 28.20
N PHE A 753 -40.78 10.16 27.29
CA PHE A 753 -39.54 10.41 26.55
C PHE A 753 -39.78 11.01 25.16
N ILE A 754 -40.97 10.85 24.59
CA ILE A 754 -41.28 11.30 23.21
C ILE A 754 -41.03 12.80 23.05
N ASP A 755 -41.46 13.60 24.02
CA ASP A 755 -41.38 15.07 23.97
C ASP A 755 -39.96 15.63 24.23
N ILE A 756 -39.01 14.76 24.57
CA ILE A 756 -37.61 15.13 24.85
C ILE A 756 -36.62 14.52 23.84
N VAL A 757 -37.12 13.97 22.73
CA VAL A 757 -36.26 13.52 21.62
C VAL A 757 -35.82 14.72 20.78
N TYR A 758 -34.51 14.83 20.54
CA TYR A 758 -33.90 15.89 19.74
C TYR A 758 -32.81 15.32 18.83
N SER A 759 -32.33 16.11 17.87
CA SER A 759 -31.19 15.78 17.02
C SER A 759 -29.89 16.03 17.79
N CYS A 760 -29.10 14.99 18.05
CA CYS A 760 -27.77 15.15 18.67
C CYS A 760 -26.73 15.78 17.73
N ALA A 761 -26.98 15.77 16.42
CA ALA A 761 -26.03 16.20 15.39
C ALA A 761 -26.77 16.48 14.08
N ASP A 762 -26.81 17.75 13.67
CA ASP A 762 -27.44 18.20 12.42
C ASP A 762 -26.40 18.43 11.32
N PHE A 763 -26.49 17.69 10.21
CA PHE A 763 -25.48 17.77 9.15
C PHE A 763 -26.00 17.98 7.72
N LYS A 764 -27.32 18.04 7.44
CA LYS A 764 -27.83 18.25 6.07
C LYS A 764 -29.22 18.91 6.02
N ASP A 765 -29.48 19.69 4.96
CA ASP A 765 -30.83 20.06 4.54
C ASP A 765 -31.64 18.77 4.26
N ASN A 766 -32.80 18.60 4.92
CA ASN A 766 -33.68 17.40 4.94
C ASN A 766 -33.39 16.33 6.01
N SER A 767 -32.71 16.65 7.12
CA SER A 767 -32.69 15.74 8.28
C SER A 767 -34.09 15.50 8.84
N GLN A 768 -34.36 14.26 9.26
CA GLN A 768 -35.61 13.90 9.94
C GLN A 768 -35.30 13.13 11.23
N VAL A 769 -35.94 13.56 12.31
CA VAL A 769 -35.96 12.90 13.61
C VAL A 769 -37.42 12.69 13.97
N LEU A 770 -37.80 11.44 14.22
CA LEU A 770 -39.14 11.03 14.59
C LEU A 770 -39.08 10.15 15.83
N ALA A 771 -40.00 10.38 16.77
CA ALA A 771 -40.21 9.52 17.92
C ALA A 771 -41.70 9.20 18.08
N SER A 772 -42.02 7.95 18.39
CA SER A 772 -43.39 7.53 18.65
C SER A 772 -43.45 6.43 19.71
N LEU A 773 -44.61 6.21 20.33
CA LEU A 773 -44.82 5.04 21.18
C LEU A 773 -45.42 3.90 20.36
N GLU A 774 -44.85 2.70 20.46
CA GLU A 774 -45.41 1.47 19.90
C GLU A 774 -45.27 0.34 20.92
N ASP A 775 -46.37 -0.34 21.27
CA ASP A 775 -46.39 -1.47 22.22
C ASP A 775 -45.68 -1.21 23.57
N GLY A 776 -45.82 0.01 24.11
CA GLY A 776 -45.17 0.41 25.38
C GLY A 776 -43.67 0.69 25.26
N ALA A 777 -43.12 0.71 24.05
CA ALA A 777 -41.75 1.08 23.75
C ALA A 777 -41.65 2.44 23.08
N ILE A 778 -40.57 3.18 23.34
CA ILE A 778 -40.20 4.33 22.53
C ILE A 778 -39.54 3.84 21.24
N LYS A 779 -40.13 4.21 20.10
CA LYS A 779 -39.55 4.06 18.77
C LYS A 779 -38.79 5.34 18.42
N LEU A 780 -37.51 5.20 18.09
CA LEU A 780 -36.69 6.26 17.54
C LEU A 780 -36.42 5.98 16.06
N SER A 781 -36.69 6.95 15.20
CA SER A 781 -36.40 6.89 13.76
C SER A 781 -35.64 8.14 13.32
N GLY A 782 -34.56 7.93 12.57
CA GLY A 782 -33.68 8.99 12.10
C GLY A 782 -33.34 8.85 10.63
N LYS A 783 -33.13 9.97 9.94
CA LYS A 783 -32.66 10.02 8.55
C LYS A 783 -31.72 11.21 8.35
N TYR A 784 -30.46 10.92 8.02
CA TYR A 784 -29.37 11.90 7.90
C TYR A 784 -29.16 12.76 9.16
N SER A 785 -29.56 12.26 10.32
CA SER A 785 -29.45 12.89 11.64
C SER A 785 -29.56 11.81 12.71
N ALA A 786 -28.96 12.04 13.88
CA ALA A 786 -28.97 11.12 15.00
C ALA A 786 -30.03 11.54 16.04
N PRO A 787 -31.20 10.86 16.10
CA PRO A 787 -32.19 11.13 17.14
C PRO A 787 -31.70 10.61 18.49
N CYS A 788 -31.91 11.42 19.53
CA CYS A 788 -31.47 11.13 20.89
C CYS A 788 -32.46 11.60 21.94
N PHE A 789 -32.43 10.99 23.12
CA PHE A 789 -33.08 11.51 24.31
C PHE A 789 -32.20 11.35 25.55
N LEU A 790 -32.41 12.23 26.53
CA LEU A 790 -31.68 12.27 27.79
C LEU A 790 -32.63 12.00 28.95
N LEU A 791 -32.40 10.93 29.69
CA LEU A 791 -33.09 10.68 30.96
C LEU A 791 -32.27 11.24 32.10
N LYS A 792 -32.90 12.02 32.97
CA LYS A 792 -32.26 12.67 34.12
C LYS A 792 -32.73 12.01 35.41
N GLU A 793 -31.78 11.76 36.32
CA GLU A 793 -32.08 11.30 37.67
C GLU A 793 -31.14 11.94 38.70
N THR A 794 -31.68 12.22 39.89
CA THR A 794 -30.89 12.73 41.02
C THR A 794 -30.50 11.55 41.89
N MET A 795 -29.23 11.44 42.29
CA MET A 795 -28.75 10.32 43.08
C MET A 795 -29.38 10.35 44.49
N VAL A 796 -30.37 9.48 44.75
CA VAL A 796 -31.24 9.56 45.95
C VAL A 796 -30.58 8.98 47.21
N LYS A 797 -29.67 8.00 47.10
CA LYS A 797 -28.86 7.45 48.20
C LYS A 797 -27.58 6.80 47.67
N SER A 798 -26.45 6.96 48.37
CA SER A 798 -25.27 6.08 48.21
C SER A 798 -24.15 6.44 49.20
N ASP A 799 -23.44 5.40 49.65
CA ASP A 799 -22.13 5.47 50.30
C ASP A 799 -21.05 6.00 49.31
N GLU A 800 -19.79 6.08 49.72
CA GLU A 800 -18.70 6.73 48.95
C GLU A 800 -18.44 6.10 47.56
N TYR A 801 -18.81 4.82 47.37
CA TYR A 801 -18.71 4.05 46.13
C TYR A 801 -19.96 3.19 45.88
N ASN A 802 -20.59 3.35 44.72
CA ASN A 802 -21.75 2.55 44.31
C ASN A 802 -21.55 1.99 42.90
N LEU A 803 -21.91 0.73 42.70
CA LEU A 803 -22.06 0.15 41.38
C LEU A 803 -23.47 0.43 40.88
N VAL A 804 -23.60 0.93 39.66
CA VAL A 804 -24.88 1.22 39.01
C VAL A 804 -25.00 0.33 37.78
N SER A 805 -26.13 -0.37 37.61
CA SER A 805 -26.46 -0.99 36.33
C SER A 805 -27.53 -0.22 35.58
N VAL A 806 -27.34 -0.11 34.28
CA VAL A 806 -28.34 0.39 33.34
C VAL A 806 -28.88 -0.82 32.59
N SER A 807 -30.19 -1.05 32.68
CA SER A 807 -30.83 -2.15 31.97
C SER A 807 -32.03 -1.67 31.16
N TYR A 808 -32.22 -2.27 30.00
CA TYR A 808 -33.31 -1.94 29.09
C TYR A 808 -33.56 -3.09 28.10
N ASP A 809 -34.79 -3.15 27.60
CA ASP A 809 -35.18 -4.00 26.49
C ASP A 809 -35.10 -3.22 25.18
N TYR A 810 -34.63 -3.88 24.11
CA TYR A 810 -34.52 -3.28 22.78
C TYR A 810 -34.94 -4.24 21.66
N ARG A 811 -35.29 -3.66 20.50
CA ARG A 811 -35.41 -4.35 19.20
C ARG A 811 -34.99 -3.41 18.06
N SER A 812 -34.51 -3.96 16.94
CA SER A 812 -34.13 -3.23 15.72
C SER A 812 -34.16 -4.14 14.47
N TYR A 813 -33.96 -3.58 13.28
CA TYR A 813 -34.07 -4.34 12.04
C TYR A 813 -32.77 -5.04 11.62
N ALA A 814 -31.68 -4.30 11.43
CA ALA A 814 -30.46 -4.81 10.81
C ALA A 814 -29.18 -4.19 11.40
N GLU A 815 -28.79 -2.99 11.00
CA GLU A 815 -27.52 -2.36 11.40
C GLU A 815 -27.71 -1.32 12.52
N GLU A 816 -28.93 -1.17 13.05
CA GLU A 816 -29.21 -0.25 14.14
C GLU A 816 -28.80 -0.86 15.48
N LEU A 817 -27.72 -0.31 16.04
CA LEU A 817 -27.14 -0.75 17.29
C LEU A 817 -27.69 0.10 18.45
N PRO A 818 -28.13 -0.54 19.56
CA PRO A 818 -28.58 0.20 20.73
C PRO A 818 -27.44 0.96 21.39
N GLU A 819 -27.54 2.28 21.49
CA GLU A 819 -26.49 3.11 22.11
C GLU A 819 -27.00 3.85 23.33
N TYR A 820 -26.25 3.74 24.42
CA TYR A 820 -26.50 4.51 25.63
C TYR A 820 -25.19 5.02 26.26
N CYS A 821 -25.26 6.18 26.89
CA CYS A 821 -24.14 6.85 27.56
C CYS A 821 -24.55 7.26 28.97
N PHE A 822 -23.83 6.77 29.97
CA PHE A 822 -23.97 7.19 31.37
C PHE A 822 -23.09 8.42 31.62
N LEU A 823 -23.73 9.55 31.91
CA LEU A 823 -23.09 10.87 32.03
C LEU A 823 -23.24 11.43 33.44
N THR A 824 -22.31 12.31 33.82
CA THR A 824 -22.40 13.15 35.02
C THR A 824 -22.13 14.60 34.64
N ASN A 825 -22.61 15.55 35.44
CA ASN A 825 -22.41 17.00 35.20
C ASN A 825 -20.93 17.44 35.12
N SER A 826 -19.98 16.61 35.58
CA SER A 826 -18.56 16.97 35.69
C SER A 826 -17.64 16.37 34.61
N SER A 827 -18.02 15.25 33.96
CA SER A 827 -17.12 14.52 33.06
C SER A 827 -17.20 14.94 31.60
N GLY A 828 -18.39 15.35 31.10
CA GLY A 828 -18.64 15.59 29.68
C GLY A 828 -18.36 14.38 28.75
N LYS A 829 -18.05 13.21 29.31
CA LYS A 829 -17.69 11.96 28.64
C LYS A 829 -18.50 10.81 29.25
N CYS A 830 -18.85 9.80 28.44
CA CYS A 830 -19.51 8.58 28.92
C CYS A 830 -18.61 7.87 29.94
N LEU A 831 -19.18 7.53 31.10
CA LEU A 831 -18.49 6.74 32.12
C LEU A 831 -18.48 5.25 31.77
N ASN A 832 -19.53 4.77 31.10
CA ASN A 832 -19.60 3.41 30.56
C ASN A 832 -18.84 3.28 29.24
N ASN A 833 -18.47 2.05 28.87
CA ASN A 833 -17.91 1.76 27.56
C ASN A 833 -19.03 1.74 26.50
N LYS A 834 -19.54 2.93 26.16
CA LYS A 834 -20.70 3.18 25.28
C LYS A 834 -20.73 2.29 24.04
N PHE A 835 -19.58 2.09 23.40
CA PHE A 835 -19.49 1.41 22.11
C PHE A 835 -18.94 -0.01 22.23
N GLY A 836 -18.10 -0.29 23.22
CA GLY A 836 -17.51 -1.62 23.40
C GLY A 836 -18.47 -2.62 24.03
N ASN A 837 -19.34 -2.16 24.96
CA ASN A 837 -20.28 -3.05 25.66
C ASN A 837 -21.65 -3.12 24.97
N ARG A 838 -21.95 -2.31 23.95
CA ARG A 838 -23.30 -2.22 23.38
C ARG A 838 -23.79 -3.56 22.78
N PRO A 839 -25.07 -3.88 22.91
CA PRO A 839 -25.62 -5.09 22.31
C PRO A 839 -25.73 -4.96 20.78
N ARG A 840 -25.89 -6.09 20.09
CA ARG A 840 -26.14 -6.11 18.64
C ARG A 840 -27.59 -5.76 18.31
N SER A 841 -27.88 -5.56 17.04
CA SER A 841 -29.25 -5.47 16.55
C SER A 841 -30.02 -6.77 16.79
N SER A 842 -31.33 -6.67 16.96
CA SER A 842 -32.18 -7.83 17.20
C SER A 842 -33.59 -7.61 16.67
N LEU A 843 -34.03 -8.49 15.76
CA LEU A 843 -35.40 -8.50 15.26
C LEU A 843 -36.43 -8.87 16.33
N SER A 844 -35.99 -9.55 17.40
CA SER A 844 -36.79 -9.87 18.58
C SER A 844 -36.39 -9.01 19.77
N TRP A 845 -37.32 -8.83 20.71
CA TRP A 845 -37.02 -8.17 21.98
C TRP A 845 -35.90 -8.91 22.73
N ASN A 846 -34.86 -8.17 23.09
CA ASN A 846 -33.77 -8.64 23.92
C ASN A 846 -33.53 -7.67 25.07
N SER A 847 -33.15 -8.20 26.22
CA SER A 847 -32.74 -7.42 27.38
C SER A 847 -31.23 -7.19 27.36
N TYR A 848 -30.82 -6.01 27.79
CA TYR A 848 -29.41 -5.65 27.96
C TYR A 848 -29.20 -5.03 29.34
N THR A 849 -28.02 -5.27 29.92
CA THR A 849 -27.60 -4.71 31.20
C THR A 849 -26.12 -4.39 31.14
N ASP A 850 -25.75 -3.18 31.55
CA ASP A 850 -24.37 -2.72 31.63
C ASP A 850 -24.10 -2.09 32.98
N PHE A 851 -22.86 -2.18 33.46
CA PHE A 851 -22.47 -1.81 34.81
C PHE A 851 -21.46 -0.66 34.79
N VAL A 852 -21.62 0.28 35.71
CA VAL A 852 -20.81 1.50 35.83
C VAL A 852 -20.51 1.76 37.30
N GLU A 853 -19.24 1.81 37.66
CA GLU A 853 -18.88 2.30 39.00
C GLU A 853 -19.02 3.81 39.07
N TYR A 854 -19.75 4.27 40.07
CA TYR A 854 -19.94 5.67 40.40
C TYR A 854 -19.37 5.96 41.78
N SER A 855 -18.58 7.03 41.89
CA SER A 855 -18.01 7.48 43.15
C SER A 855 -18.43 8.93 43.42
N LYS A 856 -18.98 9.16 44.61
CA LYS A 856 -19.52 10.46 45.03
C LYS A 856 -18.42 11.51 45.23
N SER A 857 -17.20 11.08 45.56
CA SER A 857 -16.03 11.96 45.70
C SER A 857 -15.47 12.42 44.34
N ARG A 858 -15.65 11.60 43.29
CA ARG A 858 -15.23 11.92 41.92
C ARG A 858 -16.28 12.66 41.10
N TYR A 859 -17.57 12.39 41.34
CA TYR A 859 -18.66 12.92 40.53
C TYR A 859 -19.77 13.48 41.43
N THR A 860 -19.93 14.80 41.48
CA THR A 860 -21.00 15.44 42.27
C THR A 860 -22.20 15.81 41.38
N GLY A 861 -23.42 15.47 41.80
CA GLY A 861 -24.65 16.01 41.21
C GLY A 861 -25.53 15.00 40.47
N GLU A 862 -26.15 15.47 39.37
CA GLU A 862 -27.13 14.73 38.57
C GLU A 862 -26.45 13.73 37.63
N VAL A 863 -27.12 12.59 37.40
CA VAL A 863 -26.73 11.59 36.40
C VAL A 863 -27.68 11.62 35.22
N PHE A 864 -27.15 11.36 34.04
CA PHE A 864 -27.92 11.33 32.80
C PHE A 864 -27.69 10.03 32.04
N LEU A 865 -28.76 9.49 31.46
CA LEU A 865 -28.70 8.43 30.46
C LEU A 865 -29.03 9.03 29.10
N ALA A 866 -28.01 9.15 28.25
CA ALA A 866 -28.20 9.57 26.87
C ALA A 866 -28.39 8.34 25.98
N PHE A 867 -29.56 8.17 25.38
CA PHE A 867 -29.81 7.18 24.34
C PHE A 867 -29.72 7.85 22.97
N ALA A 868 -29.13 7.16 22.01
CA ALA A 868 -28.94 7.69 20.65
C ALA A 868 -29.16 6.60 19.60
N LEU A 869 -29.45 7.03 18.36
CA LEU A 869 -29.41 6.19 17.17
C LEU A 869 -28.53 6.87 16.12
N ASP A 870 -27.52 6.17 15.63
CA ASP A 870 -26.70 6.63 14.51
C ASP A 870 -27.41 6.38 13.18
N ALA A 871 -27.96 7.45 12.58
CA ALA A 871 -28.67 7.42 11.31
C ALA A 871 -28.18 8.47 10.29
N TYR A 872 -26.85 8.65 10.19
CA TYR A 872 -26.26 9.63 9.26
C TYR A 872 -26.25 9.20 7.79
N ASP A 873 -26.32 7.90 7.53
CA ASP A 873 -26.10 7.26 6.23
C ASP A 873 -27.41 6.80 5.56
N ALA A 874 -28.36 6.32 6.35
CA ALA A 874 -29.64 5.79 5.90
C ALA A 874 -30.75 6.07 6.92
N GLU A 875 -31.99 5.80 6.51
CA GLU A 875 -33.14 5.82 7.42
C GLU A 875 -33.09 4.58 8.30
N LYS A 876 -33.03 4.79 9.62
CA LYS A 876 -32.83 3.74 10.62
C LYS A 876 -33.86 3.87 11.74
N THR A 877 -34.22 2.73 12.35
CA THR A 877 -35.19 2.69 13.45
C THR A 877 -34.82 1.71 14.54
N ILE A 878 -35.03 2.10 15.80
CA ILE A 878 -34.80 1.28 16.98
C ILE A 878 -35.91 1.49 18.02
N TRP A 879 -36.19 0.48 18.83
CA TRP A 879 -37.15 0.58 19.93
C TRP A 879 -36.50 0.26 21.27
N TYR A 880 -36.91 0.97 22.33
CA TYR A 880 -36.51 0.73 23.71
C TYR A 880 -37.70 0.67 24.65
N LYS A 881 -37.68 -0.24 25.63
CA LYS A 881 -38.65 -0.29 26.74
C LYS A 881 -37.98 -0.81 28.02
N ASP A 882 -38.72 -0.78 29.12
CA ASP A 882 -38.27 -1.31 30.43
C ASP A 882 -36.90 -0.73 30.88
N ILE A 883 -36.63 0.54 30.56
CA ILE A 883 -35.39 1.23 30.92
C ILE A 883 -35.36 1.45 32.43
N GLN A 884 -34.33 0.96 33.10
CA GLN A 884 -34.18 1.06 34.55
C GLN A 884 -32.72 1.20 34.99
N LEU A 885 -32.53 1.90 36.11
CA LEU A 885 -31.28 2.03 36.84
C LEU A 885 -31.35 1.23 38.13
N ASN A 886 -30.37 0.36 38.37
CA ASN A 886 -30.25 -0.42 39.59
C ASN A 886 -28.97 -0.05 40.34
N PHE A 887 -29.02 0.06 41.65
CA PHE A 887 -27.90 0.45 42.49
C PHE A 887 -27.50 -0.69 43.41
N TYR A 888 -26.20 -0.94 43.49
CA TYR A 888 -25.62 -2.06 44.22
C TYR A 888 -24.65 -1.51 45.27
N PRO A 889 -24.89 -1.77 46.57
CA PRO A 889 -24.04 -1.26 47.63
C PRO A 889 -22.69 -1.99 47.69
N LEU A 890 -21.63 -1.26 48.04
CA LEU A 890 -20.29 -1.81 48.24
C LEU A 890 -20.26 -2.67 49.51
N VAL A 891 -19.71 -3.88 49.39
CA VAL A 891 -19.50 -4.83 50.48
C VAL A 891 -18.06 -4.76 50.99
N PHE A 892 -17.10 -4.68 50.08
CA PHE A 892 -15.67 -4.72 50.41
C PHE A 892 -14.84 -4.03 49.32
N SER A 893 -13.74 -3.37 49.71
CA SER A 893 -12.79 -2.76 48.78
C SER A 893 -11.37 -3.03 49.24
N GLU A 894 -10.51 -3.48 48.32
CA GLU A 894 -9.11 -3.80 48.59
C GLU A 894 -8.24 -3.29 47.44
N THR A 895 -7.01 -2.89 47.75
CA THR A 895 -6.03 -2.49 46.74
C THR A 895 -4.86 -3.47 46.74
N ILE A 896 -4.63 -4.15 45.62
CA ILE A 896 -3.50 -5.08 45.46
C ILE A 896 -2.35 -4.37 44.74
N LYS A 897 -1.11 -4.67 45.18
CA LYS A 897 0.15 -4.36 44.50
C LYS A 897 0.83 -5.65 43.99
N PRO A 898 0.44 -6.15 42.80
CA PRO A 898 0.79 -7.51 42.38
C PRO A 898 2.29 -7.69 42.12
N PHE A 899 2.94 -6.69 41.51
CA PHE A 899 4.35 -6.75 41.13
C PHE A 899 5.28 -6.91 42.33
N GLU A 900 5.11 -6.08 43.36
CA GLU A 900 5.96 -6.10 44.56
C GLU A 900 5.83 -7.43 45.32
N PHE A 901 4.60 -7.96 45.42
CA PHE A 901 4.32 -9.23 46.09
C PHE A 901 4.85 -10.45 45.33
N LEU A 902 4.65 -10.50 44.01
CA LEU A 902 5.00 -11.67 43.20
C LEU A 902 6.50 -11.78 42.91
N VAL A 903 7.20 -10.67 42.70
CA VAL A 903 8.65 -10.69 42.41
C VAL A 903 9.47 -11.01 43.66
N SER A 904 9.00 -10.59 44.85
CA SER A 904 9.68 -10.84 46.11
C SER A 904 9.57 -12.29 46.62
N SER A 905 8.60 -13.07 46.14
CA SER A 905 8.36 -14.46 46.55
C SER A 905 9.25 -15.50 45.84
N TYR A 906 10.03 -15.11 44.82
CA TYR A 906 10.91 -16.00 44.06
C TYR A 906 12.40 -15.85 44.44
N GLY A 907 13.03 -16.97 44.80
CA GLY A 907 14.50 -17.09 44.96
C GLY A 907 15.25 -17.18 43.62
N GLU A 908 16.55 -16.87 43.63
CA GLU A 908 17.36 -16.66 42.41
C GLU A 908 17.82 -17.94 41.67
N GLU A 909 17.52 -19.15 42.15
CA GLU A 909 18.42 -20.29 41.89
C GLU A 909 18.08 -21.26 40.75
N GLU A 910 17.02 -21.07 39.94
CA GLU A 910 16.69 -22.02 38.85
C GLU A 910 16.68 -21.36 37.46
N ASN A 911 17.77 -21.58 36.70
CA ASN A 911 17.89 -21.21 35.30
C ASN A 911 17.18 -22.22 34.41
N LEU A 912 16.29 -21.74 33.53
CA LEU A 912 15.59 -22.54 32.53
C LEU A 912 16.24 -22.36 31.15
N ASP A 913 16.45 -23.47 30.45
CA ASP A 913 16.78 -23.47 29.01
C ASP A 913 15.48 -23.47 28.20
N ILE A 914 15.00 -22.29 27.81
CA ILE A 914 13.72 -22.15 27.09
C ILE A 914 13.97 -22.07 25.59
N LYS A 915 13.46 -23.07 24.85
CA LYS A 915 13.42 -23.06 23.36
C LYS A 915 12.18 -22.37 22.80
N SER A 916 11.11 -22.27 23.59
CA SER A 916 9.88 -21.59 23.18
C SER A 916 9.07 -21.06 24.37
N ILE A 917 8.43 -19.90 24.19
CA ILE A 917 7.44 -19.40 25.16
C ILE A 917 6.09 -20.03 24.82
N LYS A 918 5.49 -20.73 25.78
CA LYS A 918 4.18 -21.38 25.62
C LYS A 918 3.10 -20.53 26.27
N PHE A 919 2.05 -20.30 25.50
CA PHE A 919 0.82 -19.63 25.92
C PHE A 919 -0.29 -20.69 25.89
N GLY A 920 -0.79 -21.07 27.06
CA GLY A 920 -1.79 -22.14 27.18
C GLY A 920 -3.18 -21.74 26.68
N ARG A 921 -4.16 -22.64 26.84
CA ARG A 921 -5.60 -22.38 26.54
C ARG A 921 -6.15 -21.15 27.26
N ASP A 922 -5.52 -20.74 28.34
CA ASP A 922 -5.93 -19.57 29.11
C ASP A 922 -5.85 -18.26 28.33
N TYR A 923 -5.03 -18.22 27.27
CA TYR A 923 -4.91 -17.07 26.40
C TYR A 923 -5.98 -17.02 25.31
N PHE A 924 -6.80 -18.06 25.16
CA PHE A 924 -7.89 -18.08 24.18
C PHE A 924 -8.99 -17.08 24.55
N VAL A 925 -9.41 -16.27 23.57
CA VAL A 925 -10.42 -15.21 23.72
C VAL A 925 -11.69 -15.58 22.98
N TYR A 926 -11.59 -15.90 21.69
CA TYR A 926 -12.74 -16.03 20.81
C TYR A 926 -12.56 -17.12 19.75
N ASN A 927 -13.64 -17.81 19.37
CA ASN A 927 -13.72 -18.66 18.19
C ASN A 927 -14.87 -18.21 17.31
N ILE A 928 -14.55 -17.56 16.20
CA ILE A 928 -15.50 -17.13 15.18
C ILE A 928 -15.66 -18.27 14.19
N ASN A 929 -16.84 -18.88 14.12
CA ASN A 929 -17.15 -19.98 13.20
C ASN A 929 -18.59 -19.87 12.68
N ALA A 930 -19.02 -20.82 11.87
CA ALA A 930 -20.36 -20.84 11.28
C ALA A 930 -21.51 -20.89 12.30
N MET A 931 -21.25 -21.33 13.55
CA MET A 931 -22.24 -21.31 14.64
C MET A 931 -22.15 -20.04 15.50
N SER A 932 -21.14 -19.19 15.29
CA SER A 932 -20.99 -17.96 16.06
C SER A 932 -22.01 -16.92 15.63
N ASN A 933 -22.58 -16.17 16.56
CA ASN A 933 -23.50 -15.05 16.24
C ASN A 933 -22.78 -13.82 15.66
N LEU A 934 -21.49 -13.93 15.33
CA LEU A 934 -20.69 -12.82 14.83
C LEU A 934 -20.85 -12.57 13.33
N HIS A 935 -21.23 -13.59 12.55
CA HIS A 935 -21.38 -13.50 11.10
C HIS A 935 -22.79 -13.02 10.71
N SER A 936 -22.91 -12.37 9.56
CA SER A 936 -24.20 -12.02 8.96
C SER A 936 -24.87 -13.27 8.39
N GLN A 937 -26.20 -13.34 8.36
CA GLN A 937 -26.89 -14.44 7.67
C GLN A 937 -26.88 -14.26 6.14
N TYR A 938 -26.59 -13.05 5.65
CA TYR A 938 -26.66 -12.69 4.23
C TYR A 938 -25.28 -12.41 3.64
N ALA A 939 -25.17 -12.59 2.33
CA ALA A 939 -24.01 -12.13 1.56
C ALA A 939 -24.09 -10.62 1.31
N ARG A 940 -22.99 -9.90 1.49
CA ARG A 940 -22.91 -8.45 1.24
C ARG A 940 -21.94 -8.20 0.09
N ASN A 941 -22.37 -7.45 -0.92
CA ASN A 941 -21.48 -7.02 -2.00
C ASN A 941 -20.87 -5.65 -1.68
N CYS A 942 -19.57 -5.62 -1.37
CA CYS A 942 -18.83 -4.37 -1.13
C CYS A 942 -18.35 -3.68 -2.42
N ASP A 943 -18.58 -4.29 -3.60
CA ASP A 943 -18.25 -3.64 -4.86
C ASP A 943 -19.36 -2.65 -5.27
N ARG A 944 -19.04 -1.35 -5.18
CA ARG A 944 -19.97 -0.27 -5.57
C ARG A 944 -20.19 -0.16 -7.08
N PHE A 945 -19.29 -0.72 -7.89
CA PHE A 945 -19.27 -0.56 -9.35
C PHE A 945 -19.76 -1.80 -10.09
N ASN A 946 -19.52 -2.99 -9.55
CA ASN A 946 -20.03 -4.23 -10.11
C ASN A 946 -21.05 -4.89 -9.17
N LYS A 947 -22.26 -5.14 -9.67
CA LYS A 947 -23.37 -5.73 -8.89
C LYS A 947 -23.82 -7.08 -9.43
N LEU A 948 -22.89 -7.90 -9.94
CA LEU A 948 -23.26 -9.13 -10.65
C LEU A 948 -23.76 -10.23 -9.72
N PHE A 949 -22.90 -10.79 -8.86
CA PHE A 949 -23.32 -11.91 -8.00
C PHE A 949 -22.41 -12.11 -6.79
N VAL A 950 -23.03 -12.20 -5.61
CA VAL A 950 -22.43 -12.70 -4.37
C VAL A 950 -23.42 -13.67 -3.73
N ASP A 951 -22.91 -14.71 -3.09
CA ASP A 951 -23.71 -15.65 -2.31
C ASP A 951 -22.88 -16.21 -1.13
N LYS A 952 -23.55 -16.62 -0.06
CA LYS A 952 -22.93 -17.17 1.13
C LYS A 952 -23.70 -18.39 1.60
N GLN A 953 -22.98 -19.50 1.80
CA GLN A 953 -23.53 -20.72 2.36
C GLN A 953 -22.96 -20.95 3.76
N ILE A 954 -23.85 -21.15 4.72
CA ILE A 954 -23.52 -21.50 6.10
C ILE A 954 -23.70 -23.01 6.23
N THR A 955 -22.64 -23.71 6.63
CA THR A 955 -22.65 -25.16 6.86
C THR A 955 -22.34 -25.45 8.33
N GLU A 956 -22.57 -26.68 8.82
CA GLU A 956 -22.31 -27.04 10.23
C GLU A 956 -20.87 -26.78 10.72
N GLY A 957 -19.89 -26.61 9.82
CA GLY A 957 -18.49 -26.37 10.20
C GLY A 957 -17.78 -25.20 9.51
N ALA A 958 -18.40 -24.50 8.55
CA ALA A 958 -17.70 -23.46 7.79
C ALA A 958 -18.64 -22.48 7.07
N LEU A 959 -18.09 -21.30 6.75
CA LEU A 959 -18.70 -20.28 5.90
C LEU A 959 -18.09 -20.38 4.49
N ILE A 960 -18.93 -20.49 3.45
CA ILE A 960 -18.48 -20.55 2.05
C ILE A 960 -18.98 -19.32 1.30
N TYR A 961 -18.03 -18.59 0.71
CA TYR A 961 -18.27 -17.34 0.00
C TYR A 961 -18.12 -17.54 -1.50
N TYR A 962 -19.15 -17.16 -2.24
CA TYR A 962 -19.18 -17.16 -3.71
C TYR A 962 -19.22 -15.73 -4.23
N SER A 963 -18.42 -15.46 -5.26
CA SER A 963 -18.38 -14.14 -5.92
C SER A 963 -18.16 -14.29 -7.42
N LYS A 964 -18.84 -13.47 -8.23
CA LYS A 964 -18.59 -13.35 -9.67
C LYS A 964 -18.67 -11.89 -10.13
N ASN A 965 -17.52 -11.32 -10.53
CA ASN A 965 -17.35 -9.88 -10.84
C ASN A 965 -18.00 -9.00 -9.77
N ALA A 966 -17.64 -9.25 -8.51
CA ALA A 966 -18.17 -8.61 -7.31
C ALA A 966 -17.23 -8.94 -6.15
N VAL A 967 -17.40 -8.26 -5.02
CA VAL A 967 -16.64 -8.51 -3.78
C VAL A 967 -17.61 -8.91 -2.69
N ASN A 968 -17.68 -10.21 -2.37
CA ASN A 968 -18.43 -10.68 -1.21
C ASN A 968 -17.59 -10.42 0.04
N CYS A 969 -18.07 -9.52 0.89
CA CYS A 969 -17.34 -9.02 2.04
C CYS A 969 -18.09 -9.30 3.35
N GLU A 970 -17.33 -9.47 4.43
CA GLU A 970 -17.87 -9.70 5.76
C GLU A 970 -17.00 -9.00 6.80
N ASP A 971 -17.65 -8.32 7.76
CA ASP A 971 -16.99 -7.61 8.85
C ASP A 971 -17.36 -8.29 10.17
N PHE A 972 -16.36 -8.74 10.92
CA PHE A 972 -16.55 -9.22 12.29
C PHE A 972 -16.19 -8.10 13.27
N GLU A 973 -17.21 -7.48 13.86
CA GLU A 973 -17.04 -6.47 14.89
C GLU A 973 -16.57 -7.10 16.20
N LEU A 974 -15.35 -6.76 16.62
CA LEU A 974 -14.67 -7.22 17.82
C LEU A 974 -14.38 -6.01 18.75
N LEU A 975 -15.41 -5.17 18.95
CA LEU A 975 -15.32 -3.89 19.67
C LEU A 975 -15.02 -4.06 21.17
N ASN A 976 -15.19 -5.27 21.70
CA ASN A 976 -14.92 -5.64 23.09
C ASN A 976 -13.48 -6.08 23.35
N LEU A 977 -12.60 -6.09 22.34
CA LEU A 977 -11.18 -6.42 22.49
C LEU A 977 -10.38 -5.15 22.82
N PRO A 978 -9.87 -4.96 24.06
CA PRO A 978 -9.13 -3.74 24.39
C PRO A 978 -7.86 -3.56 23.56
N GLN A 979 -7.62 -2.36 23.05
CA GLN A 979 -6.41 -2.05 22.28
C GLN A 979 -5.13 -2.02 23.14
N ALA A 980 -5.27 -2.03 24.47
CA ALA A 980 -4.15 -2.08 25.41
C ALA A 980 -3.40 -3.43 25.42
N ILE A 981 -3.93 -4.45 24.75
CA ILE A 981 -3.35 -5.79 24.69
C ILE A 981 -3.16 -6.20 23.22
N GLY A 982 -2.11 -6.98 22.95
CA GLY A 982 -1.92 -7.59 21.65
C GLY A 982 -2.77 -8.84 21.45
N TYR A 983 -2.96 -9.24 20.20
CA TYR A 983 -3.71 -10.43 19.81
C TYR A 983 -3.02 -11.23 18.71
N VAL A 984 -3.19 -12.56 18.74
CA VAL A 984 -2.96 -13.43 17.58
C VAL A 984 -4.31 -13.89 17.06
N PHE A 985 -4.57 -13.61 15.79
CA PHE A 985 -5.68 -14.20 15.05
C PHE A 985 -5.16 -15.36 14.22
N VAL A 986 -5.77 -16.53 14.38
CA VAL A 986 -5.51 -17.73 13.57
C VAL A 986 -6.75 -17.98 12.73
N ALA A 987 -6.70 -17.54 11.47
CA ALA A 987 -7.79 -17.72 10.52
C ALA A 987 -7.53 -18.96 9.64
N ASN A 988 -8.36 -20.00 9.79
CA ASN A 988 -8.28 -21.20 8.97
C ASN A 988 -9.17 -21.05 7.72
N ALA A 989 -8.52 -20.90 6.57
CA ALA A 989 -9.20 -20.62 5.31
C ALA A 989 -8.67 -21.51 4.18
N THR A 990 -9.54 -21.87 3.25
CA THR A 990 -9.20 -22.62 2.05
C THR A 990 -9.73 -21.90 0.81
N ASN A 991 -8.84 -21.56 -0.11
CA ASN A 991 -9.19 -21.13 -1.46
C ASN A 991 -9.53 -22.35 -2.30
N LEU A 992 -10.81 -22.49 -2.66
CA LEU A 992 -11.29 -23.59 -3.50
C LEU A 992 -11.17 -23.24 -5.00
N LYS A 993 -11.36 -21.96 -5.35
CA LYS A 993 -11.29 -21.47 -6.72
C LYS A 993 -11.05 -19.96 -6.76
N GLY A 994 -10.28 -19.48 -7.73
CA GLY A 994 -10.15 -18.05 -8.01
C GLY A 994 -9.22 -17.33 -7.04
N LEU A 995 -9.56 -16.10 -6.65
CA LEU A 995 -8.73 -15.31 -5.74
C LEU A 995 -8.89 -15.78 -4.28
N PRO A 996 -7.80 -15.89 -3.50
CA PRO A 996 -7.91 -16.17 -2.07
C PRO A 996 -8.56 -15.01 -1.32
N LEU A 997 -9.08 -15.30 -0.13
CA LEU A 997 -9.59 -14.29 0.80
C LEU A 997 -8.52 -13.24 1.10
N SER A 998 -8.97 -12.01 1.31
CA SER A 998 -8.13 -10.93 1.83
C SER A 998 -8.60 -10.62 3.24
N PHE A 999 -7.66 -10.53 4.17
CA PHE A 999 -7.91 -10.14 5.55
C PHE A 999 -7.41 -8.72 5.77
N CYS A 1000 -8.22 -7.89 6.43
CA CYS A 1000 -7.78 -6.65 7.05
C CYS A 1000 -8.26 -6.62 8.50
N ILE A 1001 -7.36 -6.32 9.45
CA ILE A 1001 -7.77 -6.02 10.82
C ILE A 1001 -7.66 -4.51 10.98
N SER A 1002 -8.81 -3.84 11.15
CA SER A 1002 -8.85 -2.39 11.31
C SER A 1002 -9.01 -2.00 12.77
N ASN A 1003 -8.32 -0.92 13.15
CA ASN A 1003 -8.50 -0.26 14.42
C ASN A 1003 -9.77 0.61 14.35
N SER A 1004 -10.71 0.39 15.26
CA SER A 1004 -12.01 1.06 15.19
C SER A 1004 -11.97 2.54 15.56
N LEU A 1005 -10.89 3.04 16.19
CA LEU A 1005 -10.62 4.46 16.43
C LEU A 1005 -9.98 5.11 15.22
N SER A 1006 -8.85 4.57 14.75
CA SER A 1006 -8.13 5.16 13.61
C SER A 1006 -8.79 4.86 12.26
N LYS A 1007 -9.70 3.90 12.21
CA LYS A 1007 -10.34 3.37 10.99
C LYS A 1007 -9.32 2.83 9.97
N ARG A 1008 -8.08 2.57 10.38
CA ARG A 1008 -7.00 2.09 9.53
C ARG A 1008 -6.89 0.57 9.61
N CYS A 1009 -6.64 -0.09 8.46
CA CYS A 1009 -6.17 -1.47 8.42
C CYS A 1009 -4.73 -1.57 8.97
N ASP A 1010 -4.57 -2.06 10.18
CA ASP A 1010 -3.26 -2.26 10.82
C ASP A 1010 -2.56 -3.51 10.30
N ILE A 1011 -3.32 -4.53 9.93
CA ILE A 1011 -2.83 -5.76 9.29
C ILE A 1011 -3.58 -5.95 7.99
N VAL A 1012 -2.86 -6.29 6.92
CA VAL A 1012 -3.44 -6.67 5.63
C VAL A 1012 -2.70 -7.88 5.08
N GLN A 1013 -3.43 -8.92 4.66
CA GLN A 1013 -2.84 -10.16 4.15
C GLN A 1013 -3.77 -10.90 3.17
N LYS A 1014 -3.20 -11.56 2.16
CA LYS A 1014 -3.90 -12.61 1.39
C LYS A 1014 -3.85 -13.94 2.14
N ALA A 1015 -5.00 -14.59 2.27
CA ALA A 1015 -5.11 -15.90 2.88
C ALA A 1015 -4.32 -16.96 2.09
N LYS A 1016 -3.56 -17.77 2.82
CA LYS A 1016 -2.98 -19.03 2.37
C LYS A 1016 -3.95 -20.16 2.74
N ASN A 1017 -3.88 -21.28 2.03
CA ASN A 1017 -4.65 -22.46 2.39
C ASN A 1017 -4.15 -23.01 3.74
N GLY A 1018 -5.09 -23.23 4.67
CA GLY A 1018 -4.83 -23.63 6.05
C GLY A 1018 -4.82 -22.45 7.01
N GLU A 1019 -3.98 -22.54 8.04
CA GLU A 1019 -3.90 -21.55 9.12
C GLU A 1019 -3.14 -20.29 8.69
N ASN A 1020 -3.75 -19.14 8.95
CA ASN A 1020 -3.18 -17.83 8.72
C ASN A 1020 -3.01 -17.10 10.05
N TYR A 1021 -1.76 -16.84 10.45
CA TYR A 1021 -1.41 -16.16 11.69
C TYR A 1021 -1.29 -14.66 11.45
N LEU A 1022 -2.12 -13.86 12.11
CA LEU A 1022 -2.11 -12.41 12.05
C LEU A 1022 -1.85 -11.87 13.46
N VAL A 1023 -0.71 -11.21 13.65
CA VAL A 1023 -0.27 -10.73 14.96
C VAL A 1023 -0.45 -9.24 15.05
N LEU A 1024 -1.30 -8.84 15.99
CA LEU A 1024 -1.65 -7.46 16.26
C LEU A 1024 -1.03 -7.05 17.60
N PRO A 1025 -0.02 -6.17 17.64
CA PRO A 1025 0.55 -5.72 18.91
C PRO A 1025 -0.42 -4.76 19.64
N ALA A 1026 -0.17 -4.52 20.93
CA ALA A 1026 -0.91 -3.53 21.69
C ALA A 1026 -0.71 -2.12 21.11
N THR A 1027 -1.80 -1.38 20.90
CA THR A 1027 -1.81 -0.05 20.25
C THR A 1027 -2.34 1.06 21.15
N SER A 1028 -2.69 0.75 22.41
CA SER A 1028 -3.07 1.75 23.40
C SER A 1028 -2.52 1.41 24.79
N SER A 1029 -2.71 2.33 25.73
CA SER A 1029 -2.57 2.10 27.17
C SER A 1029 -3.90 2.18 27.93
N ASP A 1030 -5.00 2.63 27.28
CA ASP A 1030 -6.34 2.68 27.89
C ASP A 1030 -7.13 1.41 27.55
N LEU A 1031 -7.62 0.71 28.58
CA LEU A 1031 -8.45 -0.49 28.46
C LEU A 1031 -9.86 -0.20 27.89
N ARG A 1032 -10.26 1.07 27.84
CA ARG A 1032 -11.57 1.51 27.33
C ARG A 1032 -11.57 1.88 25.85
N ASP A 1033 -10.39 1.91 25.22
CA ASP A 1033 -10.29 2.19 23.78
C ASP A 1033 -11.02 1.12 22.97
N LEU A 1034 -11.76 1.56 21.95
CA LEU A 1034 -12.64 0.72 21.13
C LEU A 1034 -11.88 -0.43 20.49
N GLY A 1035 -12.45 -1.62 20.34
CA GLY A 1035 -11.71 -2.77 19.79
C GLY A 1035 -11.42 -2.73 18.28
N PHE A 1036 -11.50 -3.89 17.64
CA PHE A 1036 -11.08 -4.07 16.25
C PHE A 1036 -12.24 -4.51 15.36
N ILE A 1037 -12.09 -4.35 14.05
CA ILE A 1037 -12.98 -4.96 13.06
C ILE A 1037 -12.13 -5.86 12.17
N PHE A 1038 -12.50 -7.14 12.09
CA PHE A 1038 -11.88 -8.07 11.16
C PHE A 1038 -12.66 -8.07 9.84
N HIS A 1039 -12.08 -7.48 8.81
CA HIS A 1039 -12.61 -7.43 7.46
C HIS A 1039 -12.14 -8.63 6.64
N LEU A 1040 -13.06 -9.24 5.92
CA LEU A 1040 -12.82 -10.34 5.00
C LEU A 1040 -13.40 -10.00 3.62
N ASP A 1041 -12.57 -10.09 2.58
CA ASP A 1041 -13.00 -9.87 1.20
C ASP A 1041 -12.74 -11.09 0.32
N SER A 1042 -13.82 -11.62 -0.27
CA SER A 1042 -13.81 -12.63 -1.33
C SER A 1042 -14.07 -11.96 -2.69
N ALA A 1043 -13.02 -11.43 -3.29
CA ALA A 1043 -13.09 -10.69 -4.56
C ALA A 1043 -13.14 -11.63 -5.78
N SER A 1044 -13.88 -11.24 -6.82
CA SER A 1044 -13.87 -11.88 -8.14
C SER A 1044 -13.87 -10.80 -9.23
N ILE A 1045 -13.12 -11.03 -10.30
CA ILE A 1045 -12.99 -10.10 -11.44
C ILE A 1045 -13.49 -10.76 -12.72
N GLY A 1046 -14.40 -10.11 -13.43
CA GLY A 1046 -14.92 -10.59 -14.72
C GLY A 1046 -15.61 -11.95 -14.64
N ASP A 1047 -15.34 -12.83 -15.60
CA ASP A 1047 -15.91 -14.18 -15.62
C ASP A 1047 -15.19 -15.16 -14.66
N ALA A 1048 -14.08 -14.74 -14.04
CA ALA A 1048 -13.30 -15.53 -13.11
C ALA A 1048 -13.96 -15.56 -11.72
N GLY A 1049 -14.98 -16.40 -11.57
CA GLY A 1049 -15.67 -16.62 -10.29
C GLY A 1049 -14.73 -17.16 -9.21
N THR A 1050 -14.93 -16.68 -7.98
CA THR A 1050 -14.15 -17.02 -6.79
C THR A 1050 -15.00 -17.81 -5.80
N VAL A 1051 -14.40 -18.82 -5.17
CA VAL A 1051 -15.01 -19.60 -4.08
C VAL A 1051 -13.98 -19.77 -2.97
N ASN A 1052 -14.32 -19.29 -1.78
CA ASN A 1052 -13.48 -19.37 -0.60
C ASN A 1052 -14.25 -19.98 0.57
N LYS A 1053 -13.57 -20.79 1.37
CA LYS A 1053 -14.10 -21.40 2.59
C LYS A 1053 -13.35 -20.82 3.80
N LEU A 1054 -14.08 -20.42 4.84
CA LEU A 1054 -13.56 -20.05 6.15
C LEU A 1054 -14.10 -21.05 7.18
N ASP A 1055 -13.20 -21.80 7.82
CA ASP A 1055 -13.56 -22.77 8.85
C ASP A 1055 -13.77 -22.08 10.20
N ASN A 1056 -12.76 -21.33 10.65
CA ASN A 1056 -12.85 -20.53 11.87
C ASN A 1056 -11.80 -19.41 11.92
N ILE A 1057 -11.98 -18.49 12.87
CA ILE A 1057 -10.98 -17.51 13.31
C ILE A 1057 -10.84 -17.67 14.82
N LEU A 1058 -9.67 -18.11 15.28
CA LEU A 1058 -9.34 -18.22 16.69
C LEU A 1058 -8.57 -16.98 17.13
N VAL A 1059 -8.97 -16.37 18.23
CA VAL A 1059 -8.34 -15.15 18.78
C VAL A 1059 -7.69 -15.50 20.11
N TYR A 1060 -6.42 -15.14 20.26
CA TYR A 1060 -5.64 -15.34 21.48
C TYR A 1060 -5.02 -14.02 21.95
N TYR A 1061 -4.93 -13.81 23.27
CA TYR A 1061 -4.14 -12.73 23.85
C TYR A 1061 -2.65 -12.93 23.55
N TYR A 1062 -1.97 -11.84 23.19
CA TYR A 1062 -0.56 -11.81 22.80
C TYR A 1062 0.21 -10.72 23.55
N PRO A 1063 0.98 -11.10 24.58
CA PRO A 1063 1.89 -10.20 25.28
C PRO A 1063 3.09 -9.79 24.41
N SER A 1064 2.84 -8.87 23.48
CA SER A 1064 3.79 -8.47 22.45
C SER A 1064 5.06 -7.79 22.98
N LEU A 1065 4.95 -6.98 24.05
CA LEU A 1065 6.07 -6.26 24.65
C LEU A 1065 6.96 -7.21 25.44
N PHE A 1066 6.35 -8.15 26.16
CA PHE A 1066 7.05 -9.21 26.86
C PHE A 1066 7.82 -10.11 25.91
N VAL A 1067 7.20 -10.60 24.84
CA VAL A 1067 7.90 -11.43 23.84
C VAL A 1067 9.08 -10.66 23.24
N LYS A 1068 8.89 -9.38 22.91
CA LYS A 1068 9.95 -8.50 22.41
C LYS A 1068 11.11 -8.34 23.41
N SER A 1069 10.81 -8.29 24.71
CA SER A 1069 11.81 -8.13 25.77
C SER A 1069 12.85 -9.27 25.87
N PHE A 1070 12.58 -10.45 25.29
CA PHE A 1070 13.56 -11.54 25.22
C PHE A 1070 14.60 -11.36 24.12
N PHE A 1071 14.28 -10.52 23.15
CA PHE A 1071 15.20 -10.15 22.09
C PHE A 1071 16.01 -8.90 22.47
N GLU A 1072 15.52 -8.12 23.45
CA GLU A 1072 16.22 -7.01 24.07
C GLU A 1072 17.17 -7.49 25.18
N THR A 1073 18.48 -7.30 24.97
CA THR A 1073 19.47 -7.40 26.06
C THR A 1073 19.50 -6.09 26.83
N ARG A 1074 19.28 -6.14 28.16
CA ARG A 1074 19.75 -5.10 29.08
C ARG A 1074 21.08 -5.58 29.65
N VAL A 1075 22.12 -4.75 29.62
CA VAL A 1075 23.23 -4.90 30.56
C VAL A 1075 23.48 -3.55 31.21
N GLY A 1076 23.46 -3.56 32.53
CA GLY A 1076 24.07 -2.53 33.35
C GLY A 1076 25.58 -2.71 33.27
N ASP A 1077 26.27 -1.68 32.81
CA ASP A 1077 27.40 -1.07 33.52
C ASP A 1077 27.81 0.19 32.76
N LYS A 1078 27.96 1.29 33.48
CA LYS A 1078 28.50 2.54 32.93
C LYS A 1078 29.97 2.28 32.56
N LEU A 1079 30.29 2.33 31.27
CA LEU A 1079 31.67 2.40 30.79
C LEU A 1079 31.98 3.78 30.22
N GLU A 1080 33.11 4.33 30.68
CA GLU A 1080 33.65 5.63 30.32
C GLU A 1080 34.14 5.71 28.85
N PRO A 1081 34.18 6.92 28.26
CA PRO A 1081 34.41 7.10 26.84
C PRO A 1081 35.89 6.96 26.44
N ALA A 1082 36.19 5.91 25.69
CA ALA A 1082 37.19 5.94 24.62
C ALA A 1082 36.64 5.21 23.37
N ALA A 1083 35.53 5.71 22.83
CA ALA A 1083 34.89 5.15 21.65
C ALA A 1083 35.70 5.45 20.37
N SER A 1084 35.76 4.49 19.45
CA SER A 1084 36.25 4.74 18.09
C SER A 1084 35.51 5.92 17.46
N VAL A 1085 36.24 6.85 16.83
CA VAL A 1085 35.67 8.09 16.27
C VAL A 1085 35.95 8.21 14.78
N ILE A 1086 34.99 8.82 14.09
CA ILE A 1086 35.15 9.26 12.70
C ILE A 1086 35.82 10.63 12.74
N LYS A 1087 37.06 10.71 12.24
CA LYS A 1087 37.79 11.99 12.15
C LYS A 1087 37.27 12.86 11.02
N ASN A 1088 37.00 12.24 9.88
CA ASN A 1088 36.49 12.90 8.68
C ASN A 1088 35.80 11.86 7.79
N SER A 1089 34.73 12.26 7.10
CA SER A 1089 34.13 11.47 6.03
C SER A 1089 33.76 12.36 4.84
N ALA A 1090 33.84 11.79 3.64
CA ALA A 1090 33.49 12.45 2.40
C ALA A 1090 32.63 11.52 1.54
N ARG A 1091 31.45 12.02 1.14
CA ARG A 1091 30.58 11.39 0.15
C ARG A 1091 30.94 11.92 -1.24
N TYR A 1092 31.43 11.05 -2.13
CA TYR A 1092 31.74 11.44 -3.51
C TYR A 1092 30.53 11.31 -4.43
N ASN A 1093 29.81 10.20 -4.30
CA ASN A 1093 28.57 9.90 -5.02
C ASN A 1093 27.77 8.84 -4.23
N PRO A 1094 26.54 8.50 -4.63
CA PRO A 1094 25.71 7.53 -3.92
C PRO A 1094 26.36 6.17 -3.67
N SER A 1095 27.34 5.80 -4.49
CA SER A 1095 27.99 4.48 -4.49
C SER A 1095 29.41 4.51 -3.91
N LEU A 1096 29.95 5.66 -3.47
CA LEU A 1096 31.33 5.79 -2.99
C LEU A 1096 31.52 6.82 -1.88
N TYR A 1097 32.05 6.35 -0.75
CA TYR A 1097 32.36 7.13 0.44
C TYR A 1097 33.80 6.88 0.88
N LYS A 1098 34.47 7.93 1.36
CA LYS A 1098 35.77 7.85 2.02
C LYS A 1098 35.62 8.22 3.48
N ILE A 1099 36.26 7.47 4.35
CA ILE A 1099 36.22 7.71 5.79
C ILE A 1099 37.61 7.54 6.41
N ALA A 1100 37.96 8.48 7.28
CA ALA A 1100 39.14 8.40 8.14
C ALA A 1100 38.68 8.14 9.57
N VAL A 1101 39.06 7.00 10.14
CA VAL A 1101 38.66 6.58 11.49
C VAL A 1101 39.87 6.53 12.43
N LYS A 1102 39.65 6.88 13.70
CA LYS A 1102 40.58 6.58 14.80
C LYS A 1102 39.94 5.48 15.63
N LEU A 1103 40.55 4.31 15.65
CA LEU A 1103 40.05 3.16 16.40
C LEU A 1103 40.68 3.12 17.79
N SER A 1104 39.89 2.79 18.81
CA SER A 1104 40.39 2.39 20.12
C SER A 1104 40.85 0.92 20.11
N SER A 1105 41.60 0.51 21.13
CA SER A 1105 42.07 -0.88 21.27
C SER A 1105 40.90 -1.84 21.32
N GLY A 1106 40.97 -2.94 20.56
CA GLY A 1106 39.91 -3.95 20.49
C GLY A 1106 39.04 -3.87 19.22
N LYS A 1107 37.81 -4.37 19.34
CA LYS A 1107 36.86 -4.55 18.24
C LYS A 1107 35.83 -3.41 18.25
N SER A 1108 35.66 -2.71 17.13
CA SER A 1108 34.66 -1.66 16.93
C SER A 1108 33.85 -1.91 15.67
N THR A 1109 32.53 -1.82 15.73
CA THR A 1109 31.67 -1.99 14.55
C THR A 1109 31.40 -0.64 13.88
N LEU A 1110 31.90 -0.46 12.66
CA LEU A 1110 31.51 0.68 11.83
C LEU A 1110 30.14 0.39 11.19
N VAL A 1111 29.18 1.31 11.36
CA VAL A 1111 27.83 1.18 10.80
C VAL A 1111 27.65 2.18 9.68
N PHE A 1112 27.10 1.71 8.55
CA PHE A 1112 26.71 2.50 7.41
C PHE A 1112 25.19 2.44 7.24
N GLY A 1113 24.54 3.56 7.55
CA GLY A 1113 23.09 3.74 7.60
C GLY A 1113 22.39 3.82 6.23
N GLN A 1114 22.79 2.96 5.31
CA GLN A 1114 22.04 2.62 4.10
C GLN A 1114 21.48 1.20 4.24
N SER A 1115 20.40 0.87 3.53
CA SER A 1115 19.83 -0.48 3.55
C SER A 1115 20.90 -1.53 3.26
N PHE A 1116 20.83 -2.63 4.00
CA PHE A 1116 21.74 -3.73 3.85
C PHE A 1116 21.65 -4.34 2.45
N ASP A 1117 22.79 -4.41 1.76
CA ASP A 1117 22.91 -5.06 0.47
C ASP A 1117 24.31 -5.65 0.31
N LYS A 1118 24.40 -6.90 -0.14
CA LYS A 1118 25.67 -7.63 -0.28
C LYS A 1118 26.62 -6.99 -1.31
N GLY A 1119 26.13 -6.07 -2.13
CA GLY A 1119 26.93 -5.28 -3.07
C GLY A 1119 27.81 -4.21 -2.39
N TRP A 1120 27.56 -3.87 -1.13
CA TRP A 1120 28.41 -2.96 -0.36
C TRP A 1120 29.69 -3.64 0.09
N VAL A 1121 30.83 -3.02 -0.22
CA VAL A 1121 32.16 -3.49 0.19
C VAL A 1121 32.93 -2.39 0.93
N LEU A 1122 33.77 -2.82 1.87
CA LEU A 1122 34.67 -1.94 2.62
C LEU A 1122 36.12 -2.26 2.28
N LEU A 1123 36.85 -1.26 1.78
CA LEU A 1123 38.25 -1.35 1.40
C LEU A 1123 39.12 -0.62 2.42
N ASP A 1124 40.14 -1.31 2.93
CA ASP A 1124 41.22 -0.72 3.71
C ASP A 1124 42.31 -0.22 2.75
N TRP A 1125 42.45 1.10 2.63
CA TRP A 1125 43.40 1.70 1.71
C TRP A 1125 44.85 1.42 2.11
N ASP A 1126 45.12 1.42 3.42
CA ASP A 1126 46.46 1.27 3.98
C ASP A 1126 46.97 -0.17 3.78
N ARG A 1127 46.06 -1.16 3.85
CA ARG A 1127 46.36 -2.58 3.58
C ARG A 1127 46.07 -3.04 2.16
N LYS A 1128 45.54 -2.16 1.29
CA LYS A 1128 45.11 -2.47 -0.09
C LYS A 1128 44.26 -3.74 -0.19
N GLY A 1129 43.30 -3.92 0.72
CA GLY A 1129 42.52 -5.16 0.83
C GLY A 1129 41.05 -4.94 1.17
N LEU A 1130 40.21 -5.88 0.73
CA LEU A 1130 38.79 -5.96 1.12
C LEU A 1130 38.68 -6.50 2.54
N LEU A 1131 37.94 -5.80 3.40
CA LEU A 1131 37.62 -6.26 4.75
C LEU A 1131 36.46 -7.26 4.68
N LYS A 1132 36.66 -8.43 5.31
CA LYS A 1132 35.63 -9.46 5.48
C LYS A 1132 34.77 -9.16 6.71
N GLY A 1133 33.60 -9.81 6.81
CA GLY A 1133 32.71 -9.68 7.97
C GLY A 1133 31.63 -8.60 7.81
N HIS A 1134 31.15 -8.38 6.59
CA HIS A 1134 29.94 -7.59 6.34
C HIS A 1134 28.72 -8.26 6.99
N LYS A 1135 28.00 -7.52 7.83
CA LYS A 1135 26.85 -8.02 8.60
C LYS A 1135 25.72 -6.99 8.64
N ILE A 1136 24.51 -7.47 8.94
CA ILE A 1136 23.36 -6.60 9.23
C ILE A 1136 23.52 -6.03 10.64
N VAL A 1137 23.29 -4.73 10.80
CA VAL A 1137 23.23 -4.04 12.09
C VAL A 1137 21.84 -3.43 12.27
N ASN A 1138 21.26 -3.56 13.48
CA ASN A 1138 19.92 -3.07 13.82
C ASN A 1138 18.79 -3.57 12.90
N GLY A 1139 18.96 -4.74 12.27
CA GLY A 1139 17.98 -5.35 11.37
C GLY A 1139 17.89 -4.73 9.97
N TRP A 1140 18.65 -3.68 9.66
CA TRP A 1140 18.52 -3.00 8.36
C TRP A 1140 19.82 -2.41 7.78
N ALA A 1141 20.79 -2.00 8.60
CA ALA A 1141 21.96 -1.26 8.15
C ALA A 1141 23.14 -2.17 7.80
N ASN A 1142 24.10 -1.65 7.06
CA ASN A 1142 25.36 -2.34 6.76
C ASN A 1142 26.35 -2.14 7.92
N GLY A 1143 27.11 -3.18 8.30
CA GLY A 1143 28.15 -3.07 9.32
C GLY A 1143 29.39 -3.90 9.05
N TRP A 1144 30.53 -3.41 9.54
CA TRP A 1144 31.81 -4.10 9.48
C TRP A 1144 32.54 -4.00 10.80
N ASP A 1145 33.11 -5.12 11.25
CA ASP A 1145 33.92 -5.17 12.45
C ASP A 1145 35.37 -4.77 12.14
N LEU A 1146 35.82 -3.70 12.78
CA LEU A 1146 37.17 -3.16 12.66
C LEU A 1146 37.96 -3.53 13.90
N ILE A 1147 39.15 -4.10 13.69
CA ILE A 1147 40.05 -4.50 14.77
C ILE A 1147 41.30 -3.62 14.71
N CYS A 1148 41.69 -3.13 15.88
CA CYS A 1148 42.98 -2.49 16.15
C CYS A 1148 43.80 -3.42 17.06
N GLY A 1149 45.11 -3.55 16.80
CA GLY A 1149 46.01 -4.40 17.60
C GLY A 1149 46.17 -3.91 19.04
N GLU A 1150 46.77 -4.72 19.91
CA GLU A 1150 46.89 -4.44 21.36
C GLU A 1150 47.79 -3.23 21.70
N GLU A 1151 48.65 -2.77 20.79
CA GLU A 1151 49.51 -1.59 20.98
C GLU A 1151 48.93 -0.32 20.33
N GLY A 1152 48.03 0.35 21.05
CA GLY A 1152 47.65 1.75 20.80
C GLY A 1152 46.62 2.04 19.70
N SER A 1153 46.14 3.30 19.64
CA SER A 1153 45.10 3.72 18.70
C SER A 1153 45.60 3.75 17.25
N CYS A 1154 44.95 3.01 16.34
CA CYS A 1154 45.27 3.02 14.92
C CYS A 1154 44.34 3.96 14.14
N VAL A 1155 44.93 4.70 13.20
CA VAL A 1155 44.18 5.49 12.22
C VAL A 1155 44.10 4.68 10.93
N LYS A 1156 42.90 4.57 10.35
CA LYS A 1156 42.69 3.89 9.07
C LYS A 1156 41.96 4.79 8.09
N THR A 1157 42.36 4.75 6.82
CA THR A 1157 41.58 5.32 5.72
C THR A 1157 40.82 4.20 5.02
N LEU A 1158 39.49 4.28 5.04
CA LEU A 1158 38.61 3.26 4.47
C LEU A 1158 37.76 3.85 3.34
N TYR A 1159 37.37 3.00 2.39
CA TYR A 1159 36.43 3.32 1.33
C TYR A 1159 35.24 2.37 1.37
N VAL A 1160 34.03 2.92 1.46
CA VAL A 1160 32.78 2.17 1.31
C VAL A 1160 32.34 2.32 -0.14
N PHE A 1161 32.18 1.20 -0.85
CA PHE A 1161 31.89 1.20 -2.28
C PHE A 1161 30.79 0.21 -2.64
N TYR A 1162 29.87 0.60 -3.52
CA TYR A 1162 28.85 -0.29 -4.08
C TYR A 1162 29.34 -0.86 -5.41
N TRP A 1163 29.87 -2.10 -5.40
CA TRP A 1163 30.53 -2.65 -6.59
C TRP A 1163 29.65 -2.80 -7.84
N PRO A 1164 28.33 -3.06 -7.75
CA PRO A 1164 27.48 -3.17 -8.94
C PRO A 1164 27.45 -1.90 -9.80
N GLN A 1165 27.80 -0.74 -9.23
CA GLN A 1165 27.98 0.52 -9.94
C GLN A 1165 28.99 0.42 -11.11
N VAL A 1166 29.97 -0.48 -11.03
CA VAL A 1166 30.96 -0.70 -12.11
C VAL A 1166 30.29 -1.21 -13.39
N LEU A 1167 29.22 -2.01 -13.28
CA LEU A 1167 28.51 -2.57 -14.44
C LEU A 1167 27.89 -1.49 -15.32
N GLU A 1168 27.36 -0.44 -14.70
CA GLU A 1168 26.83 0.74 -15.41
C GLU A 1168 27.93 1.44 -16.22
N PHE A 1169 29.10 1.69 -15.61
CA PHE A 1169 30.21 2.35 -16.30
C PHE A 1169 30.82 1.50 -17.41
N VAL A 1170 30.88 0.18 -17.23
CA VAL A 1170 31.27 -0.76 -18.31
C VAL A 1170 30.28 -0.65 -19.46
N GLY A 1171 28.98 -0.58 -19.19
CA GLY A 1171 27.97 -0.38 -20.22
C GLY A 1171 28.09 0.99 -20.90
N PHE A 1172 28.38 2.08 -20.17
CA PHE A 1172 28.70 3.37 -20.79
C PHE A 1172 29.91 3.28 -21.72
N ALA A 1173 30.97 2.57 -21.31
CA ALA A 1173 32.16 2.36 -22.15
C ALA A 1173 31.81 1.60 -23.44
N VAL A 1174 30.93 0.59 -23.39
CA VAL A 1174 30.44 -0.13 -24.57
C VAL A 1174 29.64 0.78 -25.50
N LEU A 1175 28.74 1.62 -24.94
CA LEU A 1175 28.01 2.63 -25.71
C LEU A 1175 28.98 3.60 -26.41
N PHE A 1176 29.95 4.15 -25.69
CA PHE A 1176 30.93 5.08 -26.27
C PHE A 1176 31.80 4.42 -27.33
N ALA A 1177 32.25 3.19 -27.12
CA ALA A 1177 33.00 2.43 -28.11
C ALA A 1177 32.18 2.22 -29.40
N TYR A 1178 30.87 1.94 -29.27
CA TYR A 1178 29.97 1.86 -30.43
C TYR A 1178 29.85 3.20 -31.16
N VAL A 1179 29.65 4.30 -30.44
CA VAL A 1179 29.56 5.65 -31.03
C VAL A 1179 30.86 6.04 -31.73
N ALA A 1180 32.02 5.78 -31.12
CA ALA A 1180 33.33 6.03 -31.73
C ALA A 1180 33.52 5.20 -33.01
N ALA A 1181 33.22 3.89 -32.98
CA ALA A 1181 33.30 3.02 -34.15
C ALA A 1181 32.33 3.45 -35.27
N ALA A 1182 31.17 4.00 -34.91
CA ALA A 1182 30.19 4.54 -35.85
C ALA A 1182 30.68 5.82 -36.55
N LEU A 1183 31.38 6.70 -35.82
CA LEU A 1183 31.93 7.97 -36.31
C LEU A 1183 33.22 7.80 -37.12
N ILE A 1184 34.04 6.78 -36.83
CA ILE A 1184 35.25 6.49 -37.62
C ILE A 1184 34.83 6.05 -39.02
N LYS A 1185 35.05 6.94 -39.99
CA LYS A 1185 34.89 6.68 -41.40
C LYS A 1185 35.96 5.65 -41.80
N ARG A 1186 35.59 4.37 -41.90
CA ARG A 1186 36.32 3.47 -42.81
C ARG A 1186 36.12 4.03 -44.21
N GLU A 1187 37.19 4.64 -44.73
CA GLU A 1187 37.38 4.88 -46.16
C GLU A 1187 37.17 3.60 -46.96
#